data_AF-A0A5C5BAF3-F1
#
_entry.id   AF-A0A5C5BAF3-F1
#
_cell.length_a   1.000
_cell.length_b   1.000
_cell.length_c   1.000
_cell.angle_alpha   90.00
_cell.angle_beta   90.00
_cell.angle_gamma   90.00
#
_symmetry.space_group_name_H-M   'P 1'
#
loop_
_entity.id
_entity.type
_entity.pdbx_description
1 polymer ?
#
loop_
_entity_poly.entity_id
_entity_poly.type
_entity_poly.pdbx_seq_one_letter_code
_entity_poly.pdbx_strand_id
1 'polypeptide(L)'
;MTTEPENTEPENTEPENTEPENTEPENTEPEDADTADDDTLEHDRGLPLHRSQEHPEDIPAFLDRALARARDLLPEVEDFTVDGVAFETAAGVWLAPIGVFDPTADVSPSPEQVAAGETDVAVWGHRMIDWANRAQHAMRASWGAPVVHTPRRVGAAQEPEGILDYLLLAQDFAQAEVWDRHEVFVALLSEWTGEPGTSTLRQIAMLLPRPLMMTGMAAYLTDETVQELLMHGESPVELHRRAWVLSTLFDRGEVHVRDVSIEATRCTLRSRTGTTSTWIFADDGRQLLLVHDPASEFLTLLRRLDDEHVDGDDGLPASDVPNDDPNGDPEGDPDAWTASQLIRLERLLDGVPEDLRACVDARGETVTGDVAEHALAFGLLDGRPIPIASGAFWFDGSVWRASPGLVQAGFQNDLTLDDFGLEEAVRIPFRLGGVFTPATFTSEDEPEPVVLEVFDACPYPEQPRPEGDTVLGYGVPRPYDHEAVVEAIERACAAWWERDPEQGTLGEDPFVVVGRRLRDAGGPDTLQTVLARGEYWTVEALSAWNADLRRAMTARWGEPTETVYDPDQLGLDHHTPLTAVMRGIGLTKGWLWWVDGHAVVTLAGFPRTEHRSTPVVTLVICRADAVVELLGRMTIWELRWRARVIENLAALAHGDPAVPPHLALDRVATEVAWPASAPATPLEGSRIQPTVRRIRIRAEDIVWTLHLTHDRRAVLTSRRPGASPTEAADLLEGLPSDLRPLVVASDGEASDGEASSIAGAPLSAVFYRDGGHWRATDNMLAEARAAGREGRDPLEALYSAEAGVPQLRRVLGRGQQMSPRTLSEAGYAERTFGVEVTPDQALAALEHVSAPLTQALTGTLHDLLDAIVQFDSPHRYLLDAALDTLDPQDRREKSLWLLANGATPTTQLAARTPVNVLLGNPTLDGGDAVVLRRLIATGADTGPGLLGSRGTDPFAQLTRRNLAEDELRPLLEALGRRAGTPHRRGTGRGLAGLRRLGERWRARRTG
;
A
#
# COMPACT_ATOMS: atom_id res chain seq x y z
N MET A 1 74.08 -13.12 7.11
CA MET A 1 74.78 -13.10 8.42
C MET A 1 73.98 -14.01 9.34
N THR A 2 74.29 -15.32 9.32
CA THR A 2 75.06 -16.07 10.36
C THR A 2 74.16 -16.46 11.54
N THR A 3 73.94 -17.72 11.96
CA THR A 3 74.63 -19.01 11.71
C THR A 3 73.77 -20.15 12.28
N GLU A 4 73.89 -21.35 11.69
CA GLU A 4 73.34 -22.65 12.11
C GLU A 4 73.97 -23.22 13.41
N PRO A 5 73.60 -24.46 13.82
CA PRO A 5 74.38 -25.61 13.35
C PRO A 5 73.59 -26.89 12.99
N GLU A 6 74.18 -27.63 12.04
CA GLU A 6 73.91 -28.99 11.56
C GLU A 6 74.29 -30.10 12.56
N ASN A 7 73.69 -31.30 12.36
CA ASN A 7 74.29 -32.65 12.43
C ASN A 7 73.15 -33.70 12.27
N THR A 8 73.21 -34.85 11.56
CA THR A 8 74.22 -35.54 10.72
C THR A 8 73.49 -36.75 10.05
N GLU A 9 73.84 -37.07 8.80
CA GLU A 9 73.52 -38.29 7.99
C GLU A 9 74.16 -39.61 8.56
N PRO A 10 74.03 -40.87 8.01
CA PRO A 10 73.81 -41.26 6.59
C PRO A 10 73.11 -42.62 6.24
N GLU A 11 73.07 -42.89 4.91
CA GLU A 11 73.12 -44.18 4.16
C GLU A 11 71.86 -44.71 3.42
N ASN A 12 71.93 -44.64 2.07
CA ASN A 12 71.83 -45.73 1.06
C ASN A 12 70.86 -46.90 1.35
N THR A 13 70.03 -47.44 0.45
CA THR A 13 70.13 -47.65 -1.01
C THR A 13 68.85 -48.41 -1.40
N GLU A 14 68.18 -48.06 -2.50
CA GLU A 14 67.47 -49.06 -3.32
C GLU A 14 67.71 -48.78 -4.81
N PRO A 15 68.00 -49.82 -5.62
CA PRO A 15 68.33 -49.66 -7.03
C PRO A 15 67.13 -49.84 -7.97
N GLU A 16 67.14 -48.99 -9.00
CA GLU A 16 66.91 -49.21 -10.43
C GLU A 16 66.27 -50.54 -10.92
N ASN A 17 65.24 -50.42 -11.77
CA ASN A 17 65.43 -50.71 -13.20
C ASN A 17 64.32 -50.14 -14.12
N THR A 18 64.72 -49.11 -14.87
CA THR A 18 64.60 -48.87 -16.33
C THR A 18 63.31 -49.15 -17.12
N GLU A 19 62.93 -48.08 -17.82
CA GLU A 19 62.05 -47.91 -19.00
C GLU A 19 62.49 -48.72 -20.25
N PRO A 20 61.80 -48.58 -21.41
CA PRO A 20 62.13 -47.47 -22.32
C PRO A 20 60.98 -46.83 -23.13
N GLU A 21 61.20 -45.54 -23.39
CA GLU A 21 61.06 -44.81 -24.67
C GLU A 21 59.67 -44.46 -25.24
N ASN A 22 59.41 -43.14 -25.33
CA ASN A 22 59.20 -42.53 -26.64
C ASN A 22 59.60 -41.04 -26.69
N THR A 23 60.50 -40.74 -27.62
CA THR A 23 61.00 -39.42 -28.04
C THR A 23 60.15 -38.81 -29.17
N GLU A 24 59.70 -37.57 -28.97
CA GLU A 24 59.85 -36.34 -29.80
C GLU A 24 59.41 -36.29 -31.30
N PRO A 25 59.16 -35.09 -31.91
CA PRO A 25 59.75 -33.78 -31.57
C PRO A 25 58.85 -32.52 -31.61
N GLU A 26 59.40 -31.46 -31.02
CA GLU A 26 59.05 -30.04 -31.22
C GLU A 26 59.44 -29.52 -32.63
N ASN A 27 58.73 -28.48 -33.08
CA ASN A 27 59.30 -27.39 -33.88
C ASN A 27 58.42 -26.12 -33.76
N THR A 28 58.90 -25.17 -32.95
CA THR A 28 59.02 -23.71 -33.15
C THR A 28 58.11 -22.93 -34.15
N GLU A 29 57.29 -22.03 -33.56
CA GLU A 29 57.19 -20.54 -33.74
C GLU A 29 56.73 -19.91 -35.09
N PRO A 30 56.09 -18.70 -35.11
CA PRO A 30 56.34 -17.56 -34.19
C PRO A 30 55.15 -16.66 -33.72
N GLU A 31 55.49 -15.85 -32.70
CA GLU A 31 55.22 -14.42 -32.44
C GLU A 31 54.05 -13.64 -33.10
N ASP A 32 53.41 -12.84 -32.23
CA ASP A 32 52.88 -11.48 -32.38
C ASP A 32 51.94 -11.08 -33.53
N ALA A 33 50.70 -10.75 -33.16
CA ALA A 33 50.13 -9.42 -33.44
C ALA A 33 48.95 -9.12 -32.49
N ASP A 34 49.25 -8.39 -31.41
CA ASP A 34 48.31 -7.38 -30.90
C ASP A 34 48.06 -6.35 -32.01
N THR A 35 46.83 -6.29 -32.51
CA THR A 35 46.23 -5.02 -32.97
C THR A 35 44.71 -5.09 -32.86
N ALA A 36 44.21 -4.28 -31.92
CA ALA A 36 43.03 -3.42 -32.00
C ALA A 36 41.63 -4.06 -31.96
N ASP A 37 40.91 -3.70 -30.89
CA ASP A 37 39.55 -3.15 -30.91
C ASP A 37 38.87 -3.13 -32.28
N ASP A 38 37.81 -3.91 -32.45
CA ASP A 38 36.55 -3.38 -32.99
C ASP A 38 35.38 -4.30 -32.63
N ASP A 39 34.25 -3.67 -32.42
CA ASP A 39 32.96 -4.20 -32.00
C ASP A 39 32.54 -5.49 -32.71
N THR A 40 31.96 -6.44 -31.96
CA THR A 40 30.59 -6.97 -32.15
C THR A 40 30.42 -8.32 -31.46
N LEU A 41 29.67 -8.29 -30.36
CA LEU A 41 28.92 -9.42 -29.84
C LEU A 41 27.86 -9.82 -30.87
N GLU A 42 28.23 -10.62 -31.87
CA GLU A 42 27.28 -11.32 -32.73
C GLU A 42 27.67 -12.80 -32.83
N HIS A 43 27.14 -13.61 -31.91
CA HIS A 43 26.73 -14.98 -32.19
C HIS A 43 25.30 -15.18 -31.70
N ASP A 44 24.42 -14.29 -32.20
CA ASP A 44 23.00 -14.53 -32.29
C ASP A 44 22.79 -15.53 -33.45
N ARG A 45 22.72 -16.82 -33.14
CA ARG A 45 22.36 -17.88 -34.10
C ARG A 45 20.94 -18.34 -33.80
N GLY A 46 20.01 -17.67 -34.48
CA GLY A 46 18.56 -17.79 -34.31
C GLY A 46 18.01 -19.21 -34.23
N LEU A 47 17.56 -19.57 -33.02
CA LEU A 47 16.62 -20.66 -32.73
C LEU A 47 15.61 -20.17 -31.68
N PRO A 48 14.41 -20.79 -31.57
CA PRO A 48 13.49 -20.60 -30.43
C PRO A 48 13.94 -21.28 -29.12
N LEU A 49 15.25 -21.51 -28.94
CA LEU A 49 15.77 -22.52 -28.01
C LEU A 49 17.03 -22.00 -27.30
N HIS A 50 16.93 -21.69 -26.00
CA HIS A 50 18.12 -21.71 -25.15
C HIS A 50 18.41 -23.18 -24.81
N ARG A 51 19.59 -23.69 -25.22
CA ARG A 51 20.13 -24.98 -24.78
C ARG A 51 21.42 -24.72 -24.02
N SER A 52 21.48 -25.20 -22.79
CA SER A 52 22.66 -25.09 -21.93
C SER A 52 23.80 -26.02 -22.37
N GLN A 53 23.47 -27.13 -23.05
CA GLN A 53 24.40 -28.17 -23.49
C GLN A 53 24.07 -28.61 -24.92
N GLU A 54 25.06 -29.08 -25.66
CA GLU A 54 24.86 -29.61 -27.03
C GLU A 54 24.24 -31.02 -27.03
N HIS A 55 24.45 -31.79 -25.95
CA HIS A 55 23.94 -33.15 -25.81
C HIS A 55 23.28 -33.39 -24.44
N PRO A 56 22.10 -34.06 -24.40
CA PRO A 56 21.37 -34.29 -23.15
C PRO A 56 22.07 -35.30 -22.23
N GLU A 57 22.99 -36.11 -22.75
CA GLU A 57 23.80 -37.04 -21.96
C GLU A 57 24.81 -36.35 -21.03
N ASP A 58 25.16 -35.09 -21.32
CA ASP A 58 26.21 -34.36 -20.58
C ASP A 58 25.67 -33.65 -19.34
N ILE A 59 24.35 -33.57 -19.18
CA ILE A 59 23.67 -32.87 -18.07
C ILE A 59 24.14 -33.36 -16.69
N PRO A 60 24.27 -34.68 -16.41
CA PRO A 60 24.74 -35.13 -15.11
C PRO A 60 26.17 -34.66 -14.79
N ALA A 61 27.08 -34.71 -15.77
CA ALA A 61 28.46 -34.29 -15.58
C ALA A 61 28.57 -32.76 -15.41
N PHE A 62 27.74 -32.00 -16.12
CA PHE A 62 27.58 -30.56 -15.93
C PHE A 62 27.09 -30.23 -14.52
N LEU A 63 26.03 -30.91 -14.05
CA LEU A 63 25.50 -30.67 -12.72
C LEU A 63 26.44 -31.14 -11.61
N ASP A 64 27.27 -32.17 -11.82
CA ASP A 64 28.33 -32.53 -10.87
C ASP A 64 29.38 -31.41 -10.73
N ARG A 65 29.72 -30.70 -11.82
CA ARG A 65 30.58 -29.50 -11.76
C ARG A 65 29.87 -28.32 -11.07
N ALA A 66 28.59 -28.10 -11.36
CA ALA A 66 27.79 -27.07 -10.70
C ALA A 66 27.64 -27.35 -9.20
N LEU A 67 27.46 -28.61 -8.79
CA LEU A 67 27.44 -29.01 -7.39
C LEU A 67 28.78 -28.81 -6.68
N ALA A 68 29.90 -29.09 -7.35
CA ALA A 68 31.22 -28.79 -6.80
C ALA A 68 31.39 -27.28 -6.57
N ARG A 69 31.01 -26.46 -7.56
CA ARG A 69 31.07 -25.01 -7.45
C ARG A 69 30.14 -24.45 -6.37
N ALA A 70 28.91 -24.93 -6.30
CA ALA A 70 27.94 -24.52 -5.28
C ALA A 70 28.38 -24.89 -3.86
N ARG A 71 29.07 -26.03 -3.68
CA ARG A 71 29.63 -26.43 -2.37
C ARG A 71 30.77 -25.53 -1.91
N ASP A 72 31.61 -25.05 -2.84
CA ASP A 72 32.67 -24.09 -2.52
C ASP A 72 32.13 -22.72 -2.16
N LEU A 73 30.89 -22.40 -2.58
CA LEU A 73 30.24 -21.12 -2.35
C LEU A 73 29.37 -21.10 -1.08
N LEU A 74 28.97 -22.25 -0.51
CA LEU A 74 28.24 -22.25 0.76
C LEU A 74 29.14 -21.72 1.90
N PRO A 75 28.76 -20.67 2.65
CA PRO A 75 27.39 -20.13 2.87
C PRO A 75 27.05 -18.82 2.11
N GLU A 76 27.89 -18.37 1.19
CA GLU A 76 27.70 -17.15 0.40
C GLU A 76 26.64 -17.37 -0.70
N VAL A 77 25.71 -16.41 -0.82
CA VAL A 77 24.57 -16.47 -1.74
C VAL A 77 24.91 -15.64 -2.97
N GLU A 78 25.67 -16.24 -3.89
CA GLU A 78 26.06 -15.59 -5.15
C GLU A 78 25.64 -16.41 -6.38
N ASP A 79 25.29 -15.69 -7.44
CA ASP A 79 25.10 -16.24 -8.78
C ASP A 79 26.43 -16.76 -9.30
N PHE A 80 26.38 -17.86 -10.05
CA PHE A 80 27.60 -18.42 -10.63
C PHE A 80 27.36 -19.00 -12.01
N THR A 81 28.40 -18.99 -12.84
CA THR A 81 28.33 -19.56 -14.19
C THR A 81 29.17 -20.83 -14.26
N VAL A 82 28.60 -21.88 -14.84
CA VAL A 82 29.32 -23.13 -15.17
C VAL A 82 29.12 -23.40 -16.65
N ASP A 83 30.21 -23.60 -17.37
CA ASP A 83 30.18 -23.93 -18.81
C ASP A 83 29.32 -22.97 -19.66
N GLY A 84 29.33 -21.67 -19.31
CA GLY A 84 28.54 -20.64 -19.99
C GLY A 84 27.06 -20.55 -19.57
N VAL A 85 26.62 -21.35 -18.60
CA VAL A 85 25.25 -21.36 -18.07
C VAL A 85 25.21 -20.65 -16.73
N ALA A 86 24.43 -19.57 -16.64
CA ALA A 86 24.21 -18.85 -15.40
C ALA A 86 23.25 -19.63 -14.50
N PHE A 87 23.69 -19.89 -13.27
CA PHE A 87 22.83 -20.26 -12.16
C PHE A 87 22.46 -18.99 -11.42
N GLU A 88 21.19 -18.61 -11.54
CA GLU A 88 20.60 -17.46 -10.87
C GLU A 88 20.08 -17.88 -9.50
N THR A 89 20.32 -17.03 -8.51
CA THR A 89 19.91 -17.30 -7.13
C THR A 89 18.53 -16.73 -6.88
N ALA A 90 17.60 -17.58 -6.44
CA ALA A 90 16.25 -17.18 -6.06
C ALA A 90 15.90 -17.81 -4.71
N ALA A 91 15.63 -16.99 -3.68
CA ALA A 91 15.25 -17.45 -2.34
C ALA A 91 16.20 -18.53 -1.74
N GLY A 92 17.51 -18.38 -1.96
CA GLY A 92 18.53 -19.29 -1.44
C GLY A 92 18.66 -20.63 -2.20
N VAL A 93 17.96 -20.79 -3.33
CA VAL A 93 18.17 -21.89 -4.27
C VAL A 93 18.77 -21.37 -5.59
N TRP A 94 19.55 -22.20 -6.28
CA TRP A 94 20.11 -21.84 -7.58
C TRP A 94 19.32 -22.48 -8.70
N LEU A 95 18.95 -21.69 -9.71
CA LEU A 95 18.14 -22.08 -10.85
C LEU A 95 18.94 -21.90 -12.14
N ALA A 96 18.94 -22.92 -13.00
CA ALA A 96 19.51 -22.82 -14.33
C ALA A 96 18.56 -23.42 -15.38
N PRO A 97 18.23 -22.70 -16.47
CA PRO A 97 17.51 -23.26 -17.59
C PRO A 97 18.41 -24.28 -18.30
N ILE A 98 17.98 -25.53 -18.36
CA ILE A 98 18.74 -26.58 -19.05
C ILE A 98 18.22 -26.79 -20.48
N GLY A 99 16.91 -26.62 -20.69
CA GLY A 99 16.30 -26.65 -22.01
C GLY A 99 14.99 -25.87 -22.05
N VAL A 100 14.84 -25.01 -23.06
CA VAL A 100 13.61 -24.24 -23.32
C VAL A 100 13.23 -24.42 -24.78
N PHE A 101 11.94 -24.59 -25.08
CA PHE A 101 11.39 -24.54 -26.43
C PHE A 101 10.17 -23.65 -26.48
N ASP A 102 10.16 -22.67 -27.38
CA ASP A 102 9.01 -21.79 -27.61
C ASP A 102 8.55 -21.88 -29.09
N PRO A 103 7.36 -22.43 -29.39
CA PRO A 103 6.86 -22.52 -30.76
C PRO A 103 6.42 -21.17 -31.36
N THR A 104 6.36 -20.10 -30.55
CA THR A 104 5.85 -18.77 -30.94
C THR A 104 6.95 -17.72 -31.13
N ALA A 105 8.21 -18.03 -30.82
CA ALA A 105 9.30 -17.10 -31.01
C ALA A 105 9.51 -16.79 -32.50
N ASP A 106 9.45 -15.49 -32.85
CA ASP A 106 9.53 -15.01 -34.23
C ASP A 106 11.00 -14.98 -34.70
N VAL A 107 11.48 -16.11 -35.22
CA VAL A 107 12.88 -16.23 -35.67
C VAL A 107 12.91 -16.55 -37.16
N SER A 108 13.56 -15.67 -37.95
CA SER A 108 13.79 -15.90 -39.37
C SER A 108 14.77 -17.06 -39.57
N PRO A 109 14.42 -18.14 -40.31
CA PRO A 109 15.31 -19.27 -40.48
C PRO A 109 16.54 -18.90 -41.32
N SER A 110 17.71 -19.35 -40.88
CA SER A 110 18.97 -19.17 -41.59
C SER A 110 19.01 -19.94 -42.93
N PRO A 111 19.87 -19.53 -43.88
CA PRO A 111 19.96 -20.16 -45.21
C PRO A 111 20.30 -21.66 -45.19
N GLU A 112 21.05 -22.13 -44.17
CA GLU A 112 21.38 -23.55 -44.00
C GLU A 112 20.16 -24.38 -43.56
N GLN A 113 19.26 -23.79 -42.76
CA GLN A 113 18.03 -24.43 -42.27
C GLN A 113 16.98 -24.57 -43.37
N VAL A 114 16.89 -23.60 -44.30
CA VAL A 114 16.05 -23.71 -45.50
C VAL A 114 16.57 -24.81 -46.43
N ALA A 115 17.89 -24.99 -46.52
CA ALA A 115 18.52 -26.02 -47.35
C ALA A 115 18.32 -27.45 -46.80
N ALA A 116 18.19 -27.62 -45.48
CA ALA A 116 17.91 -28.90 -44.83
C ALA A 116 16.42 -29.27 -44.78
N GLY A 117 15.52 -28.36 -45.17
CA GLY A 117 14.06 -28.54 -45.05
C GLY A 117 13.53 -28.38 -43.63
N GLU A 118 14.30 -27.73 -42.75
CA GLU A 118 14.08 -27.62 -41.30
C GLU A 118 13.35 -26.33 -40.90
N THR A 119 12.25 -25.99 -41.57
CA THR A 119 11.40 -24.84 -41.22
C THR A 119 10.09 -25.23 -40.54
N ASP A 120 9.90 -26.51 -40.24
CA ASP A 120 8.67 -27.02 -39.62
C ASP A 120 8.84 -27.10 -38.09
N VAL A 121 8.09 -26.24 -37.37
CA VAL A 121 8.02 -26.20 -35.90
C VAL A 121 7.69 -27.59 -35.32
N ALA A 122 6.94 -28.42 -36.05
CA ALA A 122 6.61 -29.77 -35.61
C ALA A 122 7.85 -30.69 -35.52
N VAL A 123 8.85 -30.50 -36.39
CA VAL A 123 10.10 -31.30 -36.36
C VAL A 123 10.94 -30.92 -35.14
N TRP A 124 11.01 -29.64 -34.81
CA TRP A 124 11.70 -29.15 -33.61
C TRP A 124 11.01 -29.58 -32.32
N GLY A 125 9.68 -29.55 -32.30
CA GLY A 125 8.87 -30.10 -31.23
C GLY A 125 9.21 -31.56 -30.92
N HIS A 126 9.28 -32.42 -31.95
CA HIS A 126 9.66 -33.83 -31.80
C HIS A 126 11.10 -33.99 -31.29
N ARG A 127 12.05 -33.16 -31.76
CA ARG A 127 13.44 -33.17 -31.26
C ARG A 127 13.51 -32.79 -29.79
N MET A 128 12.68 -31.85 -29.34
CA MET A 128 12.67 -31.41 -27.94
C MET A 128 11.98 -32.41 -27.00
N ILE A 129 11.00 -33.18 -27.49
CA ILE A 129 10.49 -34.34 -26.78
C ILE A 129 11.62 -35.37 -26.56
N ASP A 130 12.39 -35.68 -27.60
CA ASP A 130 13.51 -36.63 -27.50
C ASP A 130 14.61 -36.11 -26.56
N TRP A 131 14.94 -34.82 -26.65
CA TRP A 131 15.87 -34.15 -25.74
C TRP A 131 15.47 -34.31 -24.26
N ALA A 132 14.24 -33.92 -23.91
CA ALA A 132 13.76 -33.94 -22.53
C ALA A 132 13.79 -35.37 -21.94
N ASN A 133 13.37 -36.36 -22.75
CA ASN A 133 13.38 -37.77 -22.36
C ASN A 133 14.80 -38.30 -22.16
N ARG A 134 15.74 -37.96 -23.05
CA ARG A 134 17.14 -38.37 -22.93
C ARG A 134 17.84 -37.72 -21.75
N ALA A 135 17.56 -36.45 -21.47
CA ALA A 135 18.07 -35.74 -20.30
C ALA A 135 17.64 -36.42 -18.99
N GLN A 136 16.35 -36.69 -18.83
CA GLN A 136 15.81 -37.42 -17.69
C GLN A 136 16.39 -38.85 -17.58
N HIS A 137 16.54 -39.53 -18.73
CA HIS A 137 17.15 -40.86 -18.75
C HIS A 137 18.62 -40.85 -18.32
N ALA A 138 19.40 -39.89 -18.80
CA ALA A 138 20.81 -39.71 -18.45
C ALA A 138 20.99 -39.42 -16.95
N MET A 139 20.14 -38.56 -16.39
CA MET A 139 20.09 -38.27 -14.95
C MET A 139 19.79 -39.53 -14.14
N ARG A 140 18.75 -40.29 -14.51
CA ARG A 140 18.37 -41.55 -13.83
C ARG A 140 19.45 -42.64 -13.93
N ALA A 141 20.12 -42.73 -15.08
CA ALA A 141 21.20 -43.69 -15.29
C ALA A 141 22.45 -43.37 -14.46
N SER A 142 22.78 -42.08 -14.34
CA SER A 142 24.00 -41.61 -13.65
C SER A 142 23.81 -41.49 -12.15
N TRP A 143 22.66 -40.97 -11.71
CA TRP A 143 22.41 -40.59 -10.31
C TRP A 143 21.36 -41.47 -9.60
N GLY A 144 20.81 -42.48 -10.30
CA GLY A 144 19.82 -43.39 -9.76
C GLY A 144 18.39 -42.87 -9.83
N ALA A 145 17.44 -43.61 -9.26
CA ALA A 145 16.02 -43.25 -9.30
C ALA A 145 15.73 -42.00 -8.43
N PRO A 146 15.05 -40.97 -8.97
CA PRO A 146 14.66 -39.79 -8.20
C PRO A 146 13.53 -40.08 -7.24
N VAL A 147 13.40 -39.21 -6.24
CA VAL A 147 12.15 -39.01 -5.51
C VAL A 147 11.29 -38.06 -6.34
N VAL A 148 10.10 -38.49 -6.73
CA VAL A 148 9.15 -37.61 -7.41
C VAL A 148 8.42 -36.80 -6.33
N HIS A 149 8.55 -35.48 -6.40
CA HIS A 149 7.91 -34.54 -5.49
C HIS A 149 6.78 -33.81 -6.20
N THR A 150 5.56 -33.96 -5.71
CA THR A 150 4.36 -33.26 -6.20
C THR A 150 4.07 -32.11 -5.23
N PRO A 151 3.79 -30.89 -5.70
CA PRO A 151 3.61 -29.75 -4.82
C PRO A 151 2.47 -30.01 -3.85
N ARG A 152 2.76 -29.83 -2.55
CA ARG A 152 1.79 -29.98 -1.49
C ARG A 152 1.35 -28.61 -1.02
N ARG A 153 0.03 -28.45 -0.97
CA ARG A 153 -0.64 -27.30 -0.40
C ARG A 153 -1.14 -27.71 0.99
N VAL A 154 -0.84 -26.90 1.98
CA VAL A 154 -1.20 -27.13 3.37
C VAL A 154 -2.02 -25.96 3.89
N GLY A 155 -3.04 -26.26 4.68
CA GLY A 155 -3.94 -25.27 5.24
C GLY A 155 -4.96 -24.68 4.27
N ALA A 156 -5.85 -23.88 4.84
CA ALA A 156 -7.00 -23.26 4.20
C ALA A 156 -6.65 -22.39 2.97
N ALA A 157 -5.56 -21.63 3.06
CA ALA A 157 -5.10 -20.73 2.02
C ALA A 157 -4.37 -21.45 0.86
N GLN A 158 -4.34 -22.79 0.88
CA GLN A 158 -3.65 -23.60 -0.13
C GLN A 158 -2.18 -23.20 -0.25
N GLU A 159 -1.53 -22.92 0.88
CA GLU A 159 -0.16 -22.44 0.97
C GLU A 159 0.84 -23.58 0.75
N PRO A 160 2.01 -23.30 0.14
CA PRO A 160 3.04 -24.32 -0.07
C PRO A 160 3.63 -24.86 1.24
N GLU A 161 3.85 -26.17 1.33
CA GLU A 161 4.45 -26.84 2.50
C GLU A 161 5.93 -26.46 2.73
N GLY A 162 6.70 -26.28 1.65
CA GLY A 162 8.10 -25.82 1.70
C GLY A 162 8.54 -25.01 0.47
N ILE A 163 9.81 -24.62 0.41
CA ILE A 163 10.36 -23.78 -0.68
C ILE A 163 10.20 -24.44 -2.05
N LEU A 164 10.37 -25.77 -2.13
CA LEU A 164 10.15 -26.53 -3.35
C LEU A 164 8.68 -26.47 -3.79
N ASP A 165 7.73 -26.58 -2.86
CA ASP A 165 6.30 -26.46 -3.15
C ASP A 165 5.95 -25.04 -3.62
N TYR A 166 6.53 -24.02 -2.98
CA TYR A 166 6.33 -22.62 -3.37
C TYR A 166 6.77 -22.39 -4.81
N LEU A 167 7.97 -22.85 -5.18
CA LEU A 167 8.51 -22.66 -6.52
C LEU A 167 7.73 -23.47 -7.57
N LEU A 168 7.33 -24.70 -7.26
CA LEU A 168 6.50 -25.51 -8.15
C LEU A 168 5.15 -24.83 -8.41
N LEU A 169 4.49 -24.30 -7.37
CA LEU A 169 3.21 -23.62 -7.50
C LEU A 169 3.32 -22.26 -8.20
N ALA A 170 4.35 -21.48 -7.90
CA ALA A 170 4.56 -20.16 -8.50
C ALA A 170 4.89 -20.24 -10.00
N GLN A 171 5.58 -21.32 -10.41
CA GLN A 171 6.01 -21.53 -11.79
C GLN A 171 5.09 -22.49 -12.56
N ASP A 172 4.00 -22.92 -11.94
CA ASP A 172 2.95 -23.84 -12.46
C ASP A 172 3.45 -25.25 -12.84
N PHE A 173 4.52 -25.73 -12.19
CA PHE A 173 5.05 -27.09 -12.39
C PHE A 173 4.28 -28.15 -11.61
N ALA A 174 3.76 -29.16 -12.31
CA ALA A 174 3.01 -30.25 -11.69
C ALA A 174 3.85 -31.15 -10.76
N GLN A 175 5.16 -31.30 -10.99
CA GLN A 175 6.07 -32.13 -10.18
C GLN A 175 7.54 -31.82 -10.46
N ALA A 176 8.42 -32.26 -9.55
CA ALA A 176 9.87 -32.30 -9.72
C ALA A 176 10.45 -33.70 -9.49
N GLU A 177 11.52 -34.03 -10.20
CA GLU A 177 12.38 -35.19 -9.88
C GLU A 177 13.55 -34.74 -9.00
N VAL A 178 13.70 -35.31 -7.80
CA VAL A 178 14.64 -34.84 -6.77
C VAL A 178 15.67 -35.92 -6.41
N TRP A 179 16.96 -35.54 -6.33
CA TRP A 179 18.07 -36.39 -5.91
C TRP A 179 18.81 -35.78 -4.71
N ASP A 180 19.05 -36.56 -3.65
CA ASP A 180 19.87 -36.17 -2.49
C ASP A 180 21.37 -36.30 -2.82
N ARG A 181 22.10 -35.18 -2.75
CA ARG A 181 23.56 -35.12 -2.97
C ARG A 181 24.28 -34.60 -1.70
N HIS A 182 23.77 -35.02 -0.54
CA HIS A 182 24.25 -34.69 0.81
C HIS A 182 23.90 -33.25 1.20
N GLU A 183 24.83 -32.31 1.13
CA GLU A 183 24.60 -30.91 1.53
C GLU A 183 23.64 -30.16 0.61
N VAL A 184 23.35 -30.72 -0.58
CA VAL A 184 22.48 -30.12 -1.60
C VAL A 184 21.59 -31.21 -2.20
N PHE A 185 20.33 -30.90 -2.43
CA PHE A 185 19.41 -31.64 -3.29
C PHE A 185 19.44 -31.04 -4.69
N VAL A 186 19.32 -31.90 -5.70
CA VAL A 186 19.10 -31.44 -7.08
C VAL A 186 17.70 -31.80 -7.50
N ALA A 187 16.93 -30.80 -7.93
CA ALA A 187 15.60 -31.01 -8.49
C ALA A 187 15.60 -30.67 -9.99
N LEU A 188 15.09 -31.57 -10.82
CA LEU A 188 14.85 -31.33 -12.24
C LEU A 188 13.36 -31.11 -12.45
N LEU A 189 13.01 -29.91 -12.90
CA LEU A 189 11.66 -29.53 -13.29
C LEU A 189 11.55 -29.66 -14.80
N SER A 190 10.50 -30.30 -15.30
CA SER A 190 10.33 -30.52 -16.75
C SER A 190 8.85 -30.54 -17.09
N GLU A 191 8.39 -29.58 -17.87
CA GLU A 191 6.99 -29.48 -18.24
C GLU A 191 6.76 -28.80 -19.59
N TRP A 192 5.70 -29.24 -20.27
CA TRP A 192 5.15 -28.62 -21.46
C TRP A 192 3.91 -27.82 -21.07
N THR A 193 3.79 -26.57 -21.52
CA THR A 193 2.63 -25.71 -21.22
C THR A 193 1.33 -26.18 -21.88
N GLY A 194 1.40 -27.18 -22.76
CA GLY A 194 0.27 -27.80 -23.45
C GLY A 194 0.65 -29.15 -24.05
N GLU A 195 0.19 -29.44 -25.27
CA GLU A 195 0.52 -30.71 -25.94
C GLU A 195 2.04 -30.79 -26.24
N PRO A 196 2.72 -31.89 -25.86
CA PRO A 196 4.15 -32.03 -26.10
C PRO A 196 4.52 -31.89 -27.58
N GLY A 197 5.56 -31.12 -27.86
CA GLY A 197 6.06 -30.88 -29.22
C GLY A 197 5.30 -29.81 -30.00
N THR A 198 4.20 -29.26 -29.48
CA THR A 198 3.47 -28.15 -30.11
C THR A 198 3.32 -26.93 -29.20
N SER A 199 3.64 -27.08 -27.91
CA SER A 199 3.58 -26.05 -26.87
C SER A 199 4.98 -25.72 -26.31
N THR A 200 5.09 -24.78 -25.39
CA THR A 200 6.37 -24.35 -24.81
C THR A 200 6.91 -25.40 -23.84
N LEU A 201 8.17 -25.81 -23.95
CA LEU A 201 8.87 -26.65 -22.97
C LEU A 201 9.68 -25.78 -22.01
N ARG A 202 9.59 -26.08 -20.72
CA ARG A 202 10.46 -25.51 -19.67
C ARG A 202 11.14 -26.66 -18.93
N GLN A 203 12.47 -26.72 -19.01
CA GLN A 203 13.29 -27.67 -18.25
C GLN A 203 14.36 -26.92 -17.46
N ILE A 204 14.27 -26.99 -16.14
CA ILE A 204 15.08 -26.21 -15.20
C ILE A 204 15.75 -27.18 -14.22
N ALA A 205 17.05 -27.01 -14.01
CA ALA A 205 17.71 -27.62 -12.85
C ALA A 205 17.72 -26.63 -11.70
N MET A 206 17.47 -27.17 -10.51
CA MET A 206 17.46 -26.44 -9.27
C MET A 206 18.37 -27.12 -8.27
N LEU A 207 19.29 -26.37 -7.67
CA LEU A 207 20.16 -26.82 -6.59
C LEU A 207 19.61 -26.25 -5.27
N LEU A 208 19.19 -27.12 -4.35
CA LEU A 208 18.59 -26.74 -3.07
C LEU A 208 19.49 -27.17 -1.91
N PRO A 209 20.03 -26.24 -1.11
CA PRO A 209 20.67 -26.57 0.17
C PRO A 209 19.80 -27.51 1.03
N ARG A 210 20.43 -28.52 1.64
CA ARG A 210 19.75 -29.50 2.52
C ARG A 210 18.90 -28.84 3.61
N PRO A 211 19.33 -27.75 4.29
CA PRO A 211 18.50 -27.07 5.28
C PRO A 211 17.19 -26.54 4.69
N LEU A 212 17.22 -25.93 3.50
CA LEU A 212 16.04 -25.37 2.85
C LEU A 212 15.01 -26.45 2.48
N MET A 213 15.49 -27.61 2.03
CA MET A 213 14.62 -28.75 1.72
C MET A 213 14.00 -29.40 2.97
N MET A 214 14.73 -29.43 4.09
CA MET A 214 14.33 -30.19 5.27
C MET A 214 13.63 -29.37 6.37
N THR A 215 13.86 -28.05 6.43
CA THR A 215 13.39 -27.18 7.53
C THR A 215 12.48 -26.02 7.10
N GLY A 216 12.19 -25.88 5.80
CA GLY A 216 11.34 -24.80 5.28
C GLY A 216 11.97 -23.41 5.43
N MET A 217 11.20 -22.35 5.16
CA MET A 217 11.68 -20.95 5.22
C MET A 217 12.23 -20.53 6.60
N ALA A 218 11.93 -21.28 7.66
CA ALA A 218 12.45 -21.05 9.01
C ALA A 218 13.98 -21.23 9.11
N ALA A 219 14.61 -21.95 8.16
CA ALA A 219 16.05 -22.19 8.15
C ALA A 219 16.89 -20.91 7.99
N TYR A 220 16.31 -19.86 7.38
CA TYR A 220 16.96 -18.57 7.16
C TYR A 220 16.77 -17.59 8.33
N LEU A 221 15.86 -17.87 9.26
CA LEU A 221 15.49 -16.95 10.33
C LEU A 221 16.47 -16.97 11.52
N THR A 222 17.57 -17.73 11.46
CA THR A 222 18.43 -17.93 12.64
C THR A 222 19.02 -16.62 13.17
N ASP A 223 19.34 -15.65 12.32
CA ASP A 223 19.80 -14.32 12.75
C ASP A 223 18.66 -13.42 13.25
N GLU A 224 17.45 -13.55 12.69
CA GLU A 224 16.29 -12.74 13.09
C GLU A 224 15.67 -13.17 14.43
N THR A 225 15.96 -14.39 14.89
CA THR A 225 15.51 -14.87 16.21
C THR A 225 16.22 -14.18 17.37
N VAL A 226 17.41 -13.61 17.16
CA VAL A 226 18.18 -12.94 18.22
C VAL A 226 17.70 -11.49 18.35
N GLN A 227 17.18 -11.13 19.52
CA GLN A 227 16.55 -9.84 19.80
C GLN A 227 17.12 -9.23 21.08
N GLU A 228 18.37 -8.76 21.06
CA GLU A 228 19.08 -8.25 22.25
C GLU A 228 18.32 -7.15 23.00
N LEU A 229 17.54 -6.35 22.28
CA LEU A 229 16.80 -5.21 22.81
C LEU A 229 15.29 -5.48 23.02
N LEU A 230 14.87 -6.74 22.94
CA LEU A 230 13.48 -7.14 23.19
C LEU A 230 12.96 -6.56 24.52
N MET A 231 13.82 -6.60 25.55
CA MET A 231 13.53 -6.11 26.89
C MET A 231 14.08 -4.71 27.17
N HIS A 232 14.31 -3.88 26.15
CA HIS A 232 14.83 -2.52 26.29
C HIS A 232 16.19 -2.44 27.02
N GLY A 233 16.99 -3.51 26.91
CA GLY A 233 18.27 -3.66 27.61
C GLY A 233 18.16 -3.85 29.12
N GLU A 234 16.96 -4.09 29.66
CA GLU A 234 16.76 -4.41 31.06
C GLU A 234 17.47 -5.72 31.41
N SER A 235 18.11 -5.75 32.58
CA SER A 235 18.82 -6.95 33.02
C SER A 235 17.83 -8.08 33.38
N PRO A 236 18.21 -9.35 33.19
CA PRO A 236 17.41 -10.51 33.61
C PRO A 236 16.99 -10.47 35.09
N VAL A 237 17.83 -9.90 35.96
CA VAL A 237 17.55 -9.74 37.41
C VAL A 237 16.50 -8.65 37.67
N GLU A 238 16.56 -7.53 36.94
CA GLU A 238 15.55 -6.48 37.04
C GLU A 238 14.19 -6.95 36.54
N LEU A 239 14.15 -7.72 35.45
CA LEU A 239 12.92 -8.33 34.95
C LEU A 239 12.30 -9.27 35.98
N HIS A 240 13.13 -10.09 36.66
CA HIS A 240 12.67 -10.95 37.74
C HIS A 240 12.12 -10.14 38.92
N ARG A 241 12.82 -9.08 39.34
CA ARG A 241 12.34 -8.15 40.38
C ARG A 241 10.97 -7.58 40.04
N ARG A 242 10.78 -7.05 38.83
CA ARG A 242 9.51 -6.45 38.39
C ARG A 242 8.40 -7.49 38.31
N ALA A 243 8.67 -8.67 37.77
CA ALA A 243 7.71 -9.77 37.69
C ALA A 243 7.27 -10.25 39.08
N TRP A 244 8.21 -10.35 40.03
CA TRP A 244 7.92 -10.71 41.41
C TRP A 244 7.02 -9.67 42.08
N VAL A 245 7.33 -8.38 41.94
CA VAL A 245 6.54 -7.29 42.52
C VAL A 245 5.13 -7.29 41.95
N LEU A 246 4.98 -7.34 40.62
CA LEU A 246 3.67 -7.31 39.96
C LEU A 246 2.84 -8.55 40.28
N SER A 247 3.46 -9.73 40.31
CA SER A 247 2.77 -10.97 40.65
C SER A 247 2.33 -10.98 42.11
N THR A 248 3.12 -10.41 43.02
CA THR A 248 2.78 -10.31 44.45
C THR A 248 1.68 -9.28 44.72
N LEU A 249 1.68 -8.15 44.00
CA LEU A 249 0.67 -7.10 44.17
C LEU A 249 -0.69 -7.48 43.56
N PHE A 250 -0.69 -8.16 42.41
CA PHE A 250 -1.89 -8.31 41.57
C PHE A 250 -2.32 -9.75 41.30
N ASP A 251 -1.55 -10.75 41.74
CA ASP A 251 -1.85 -12.16 41.55
C ASP A 251 -1.44 -13.00 42.78
N ARG A 252 -1.08 -14.28 42.59
CA ARG A 252 -0.73 -15.23 43.65
C ARG A 252 0.71 -15.10 44.18
N GLY A 253 1.47 -14.12 43.71
CA GLY A 253 2.89 -14.00 44.02
C GLY A 253 3.74 -15.11 43.39
N GLU A 254 4.93 -15.30 43.95
CA GLU A 254 5.92 -16.27 43.46
C GLU A 254 5.44 -17.72 43.60
N VAL A 255 5.53 -18.49 42.51
CA VAL A 255 5.20 -19.91 42.46
C VAL A 255 6.45 -20.71 42.11
N HIS A 256 6.82 -21.68 42.94
CA HIS A 256 7.96 -22.56 42.69
C HIS A 256 7.54 -23.73 41.80
N VAL A 257 8.27 -23.95 40.71
CA VAL A 257 8.10 -25.06 39.79
C VAL A 257 9.12 -26.14 40.14
N ARG A 258 8.62 -27.33 40.48
CA ARG A 258 9.41 -28.47 40.96
C ARG A 258 9.16 -29.72 40.12
N ASP A 259 9.95 -30.76 40.37
CA ASP A 259 9.84 -32.08 39.71
C ASP A 259 10.02 -32.03 38.18
N VAL A 260 10.81 -31.07 37.70
CA VAL A 260 11.26 -30.90 36.32
C VAL A 260 12.79 -30.98 36.26
N SER A 261 13.36 -31.05 35.06
CA SER A 261 14.82 -31.10 34.88
C SER A 261 15.56 -29.88 35.42
N ILE A 262 14.87 -28.73 35.51
CA ILE A 262 15.41 -27.46 36.00
C ILE A 262 14.36 -26.81 36.88
N GLU A 263 14.68 -26.63 38.16
CA GLU A 263 13.84 -25.86 39.08
C GLU A 263 13.74 -24.41 38.61
N ALA A 264 12.56 -23.82 38.80
CA ALA A 264 12.29 -22.49 38.33
C ALA A 264 11.26 -21.77 39.20
N THR A 265 11.28 -20.46 39.14
CA THR A 265 10.23 -19.59 39.68
C THR A 265 9.29 -19.15 38.56
N ARG A 266 7.99 -19.25 38.80
CA ARG A 266 6.94 -18.72 37.92
C ARG A 266 6.30 -17.47 38.55
N CYS A 267 6.30 -16.37 37.80
CA CYS A 267 5.59 -15.14 38.13
C CYS A 267 4.55 -14.84 37.05
N THR A 268 3.34 -14.50 37.45
CA THR A 268 2.26 -14.18 36.50
C THR A 268 1.64 -12.83 36.80
N LEU A 269 1.31 -12.10 35.75
CA LEU A 269 0.42 -10.96 35.79
C LEU A 269 -0.77 -11.19 34.85
N ARG A 270 -1.99 -11.05 35.39
CA ARG A 270 -3.22 -11.03 34.61
C ARG A 270 -3.90 -9.68 34.72
N SER A 271 -4.08 -9.02 33.59
CA SER A 271 -4.80 -7.75 33.50
C SER A 271 -6.33 -7.96 33.54
N ARG A 272 -7.08 -6.87 33.74
CA ARG A 272 -8.55 -6.89 33.67
C ARG A 272 -9.09 -7.14 32.26
N THR A 273 -8.30 -6.87 31.22
CA THR A 273 -8.67 -7.10 29.81
C THR A 273 -8.49 -8.57 29.40
N GLY A 274 -7.96 -9.41 30.28
CA GLY A 274 -7.66 -10.82 29.99
C GLY A 274 -6.24 -11.05 29.49
N THR A 275 -5.52 -10.00 29.10
CA THR A 275 -4.11 -10.05 28.72
C THR A 275 -3.28 -10.58 29.89
N THR A 276 -2.49 -11.62 29.65
CA THR A 276 -1.70 -12.35 30.65
C THR A 276 -0.25 -12.46 30.20
N SER A 277 0.68 -12.18 31.11
CA SER A 277 2.10 -12.52 30.96
C SER A 277 2.52 -13.54 32.01
N THR A 278 3.15 -14.62 31.56
CA THR A 278 3.71 -15.67 32.42
C THR A 278 5.21 -15.72 32.21
N TRP A 279 5.94 -15.46 33.29
CA TRP A 279 7.39 -15.54 33.35
C TRP A 279 7.81 -16.79 34.09
N ILE A 280 8.81 -17.49 33.56
CA ILE A 280 9.49 -18.62 34.17
C ILE A 280 10.97 -18.25 34.24
N PHE A 281 11.49 -18.13 35.45
CA PHE A 281 12.89 -17.83 35.77
C PHE A 281 13.56 -19.12 36.25
N ALA A 282 14.36 -19.75 35.39
CA ALA A 282 15.07 -20.97 35.72
C ALA A 282 16.28 -20.67 36.62
N ASP A 283 16.60 -21.61 37.51
CA ASP A 283 17.71 -21.45 38.47
C ASP A 283 19.09 -21.38 37.80
N ASP A 284 19.22 -21.82 36.55
CA ASP A 284 20.44 -21.71 35.75
C ASP A 284 20.61 -20.36 35.04
N GLY A 285 19.68 -19.42 35.25
CA GLY A 285 19.71 -18.07 34.70
C GLY A 285 18.96 -17.90 33.39
N ARG A 286 18.45 -18.98 32.78
CA ARG A 286 17.58 -18.89 31.60
C ARG A 286 16.17 -18.44 31.98
N GLN A 287 15.45 -17.86 31.02
CA GLN A 287 14.11 -17.34 31.27
C GLN A 287 13.17 -17.68 30.11
N LEU A 288 11.90 -17.90 30.39
CA LEU A 288 10.84 -18.08 29.38
C LEU A 288 9.69 -17.12 29.70
N LEU A 289 9.24 -16.40 28.69
CA LEU A 289 8.10 -15.50 28.73
C LEU A 289 7.05 -16.02 27.74
N LEU A 290 5.84 -16.24 28.24
CA LEU A 290 4.66 -16.50 27.44
C LEU A 290 3.68 -15.33 27.58
N VAL A 291 3.20 -14.84 26.44
CA VAL A 291 2.22 -13.76 26.35
C VAL A 291 0.92 -14.34 25.81
N HIS A 292 -0.18 -13.98 26.44
CA HIS A 292 -1.52 -14.20 25.91
C HIS A 292 -2.27 -12.87 25.89
N ASP A 293 -2.49 -12.33 24.70
CA ASP A 293 -3.37 -11.19 24.50
C ASP A 293 -4.60 -11.60 23.68
N PRO A 294 -5.80 -11.68 24.28
CA PRO A 294 -7.03 -12.01 23.57
C PRO A 294 -7.34 -11.07 22.41
N ALA A 295 -6.84 -9.83 22.46
CA ALA A 295 -7.04 -8.82 21.44
C ALA A 295 -5.94 -8.80 20.36
N SER A 296 -4.94 -9.67 20.45
CA SER A 296 -3.84 -9.73 19.47
C SER A 296 -4.35 -10.00 18.06
N GLU A 297 -3.71 -9.36 17.09
CA GLU A 297 -4.05 -9.54 15.68
C GLU A 297 -3.76 -10.98 15.23
N PHE A 298 -2.70 -11.58 15.76
CA PHE A 298 -2.38 -12.98 15.51
C PHE A 298 -3.50 -13.94 15.93
N LEU A 299 -4.01 -13.86 17.17
CA LEU A 299 -5.10 -14.75 17.60
C LEU A 299 -6.41 -14.44 16.86
N THR A 300 -6.62 -13.19 16.46
CA THR A 300 -7.75 -12.80 15.61
C THR A 300 -7.67 -13.45 14.23
N LEU A 301 -6.49 -13.44 13.60
CA LEU A 301 -6.23 -14.11 12.33
C LEU A 301 -6.43 -15.63 12.44
N LEU A 302 -5.88 -16.26 13.49
CA LEU A 302 -6.08 -17.69 13.73
C LEU A 302 -7.56 -18.10 13.84
N ARG A 303 -8.38 -17.26 14.49
CA ARG A 303 -9.82 -17.51 14.64
C ARG A 303 -10.59 -17.32 13.34
N ARG A 304 -10.23 -16.31 12.52
CA ARG A 304 -10.89 -16.04 11.23
C ARG A 304 -10.68 -17.14 10.18
N LEU A 305 -9.55 -17.83 10.24
CA LEU A 305 -9.21 -18.88 9.27
C LEU A 305 -10.21 -20.07 9.28
N ASP A 306 -10.95 -20.28 10.36
CA ASP A 306 -11.95 -21.35 10.46
C ASP A 306 -13.38 -20.88 10.05
N ASP A 307 -13.71 -19.59 10.18
CA ASP A 307 -15.05 -19.06 9.81
C ASP A 307 -15.28 -19.05 8.28
N GLU A 308 -14.23 -18.91 7.47
CA GLU A 308 -14.35 -18.94 6.01
C GLU A 308 -14.55 -20.37 5.44
N HIS A 309 -14.32 -21.42 6.24
CA HIS A 309 -14.54 -22.82 5.84
C HIS A 309 -15.99 -23.29 5.95
N VAL A 310 -16.90 -22.48 6.53
CA VAL A 310 -18.31 -22.86 6.67
C VAL A 310 -19.16 -22.46 5.45
N ASP A 311 -18.68 -21.54 4.60
CA ASP A 311 -19.44 -21.03 3.44
C ASP A 311 -18.81 -21.35 2.05
N GLY A 312 -17.76 -22.17 2.00
CA GLY A 312 -17.07 -22.59 0.77
C GLY A 312 -17.59 -23.91 0.19
N ASP A 313 -18.28 -23.82 -0.95
CA ASP A 313 -18.79 -24.87 -1.83
C ASP A 313 -17.79 -26.01 -2.14
N ASP A 314 -17.97 -27.18 -1.50
CA ASP A 314 -17.60 -28.48 -2.07
C ASP A 314 -18.83 -29.39 -2.06
N GLY A 315 -19.50 -29.45 -3.22
CA GLY A 315 -20.61 -30.35 -3.51
C GLY A 315 -20.20 -31.83 -3.54
N LEU A 316 -19.85 -32.40 -2.39
CA LEU A 316 -19.84 -33.84 -2.14
C LEU A 316 -21.00 -34.20 -1.21
N PRO A 317 -21.81 -35.23 -1.53
CA PRO A 317 -22.91 -35.62 -0.67
C PRO A 317 -22.35 -36.15 0.64
N ALA A 318 -22.87 -35.62 1.75
CA ALA A 318 -22.65 -36.16 3.08
C ALA A 318 -22.90 -37.67 3.09
N SER A 319 -21.83 -38.47 3.09
CA SER A 319 -21.89 -39.90 3.29
C SER A 319 -21.52 -40.22 4.73
N ASP A 320 -22.54 -40.61 5.48
CA ASP A 320 -22.49 -41.67 6.49
C ASP A 320 -21.56 -41.51 7.70
N VAL A 321 -21.84 -40.50 8.53
CA VAL A 321 -21.72 -40.68 9.99
C VAL A 321 -23.13 -40.66 10.57
N PRO A 322 -23.59 -41.72 11.26
CA PRO A 322 -24.95 -41.77 11.80
C PRO A 322 -25.07 -40.76 12.95
N ASN A 323 -25.81 -39.67 12.71
CA ASN A 323 -26.21 -38.73 13.74
C ASN A 323 -27.48 -39.27 14.41
N ASP A 324 -27.33 -40.30 15.25
CA ASP A 324 -28.40 -40.85 16.08
C ASP A 324 -28.50 -40.06 17.41
N ASP A 325 -28.85 -38.78 17.36
CA ASP A 325 -29.60 -38.13 18.46
C ASP A 325 -30.37 -36.90 17.95
N PRO A 326 -31.70 -36.98 17.77
CA PRO A 326 -32.51 -35.84 17.36
C PRO A 326 -32.75 -34.82 18.49
N ASN A 327 -32.12 -34.98 19.66
CA ASN A 327 -32.15 -34.01 20.77
C ASN A 327 -30.77 -33.42 21.14
N GLY A 328 -29.72 -33.62 20.33
CA GLY A 328 -28.44 -32.96 20.56
C GLY A 328 -28.52 -31.47 20.24
N ASP A 329 -28.34 -30.61 21.25
CA ASP A 329 -28.23 -29.17 21.09
C ASP A 329 -27.12 -28.83 20.06
N PRO A 330 -27.36 -27.94 19.09
CA PRO A 330 -26.29 -27.37 18.28
C PRO A 330 -25.58 -26.28 19.11
N GLU A 331 -24.88 -26.68 20.16
CA GLU A 331 -24.00 -25.84 20.96
C GLU A 331 -22.60 -26.45 20.94
N GLY A 332 -21.83 -26.14 19.89
CA GLY A 332 -20.38 -26.14 20.00
C GLY A 332 -19.98 -24.96 20.89
N ASP A 333 -19.10 -25.19 21.87
CA ASP A 333 -18.54 -24.12 22.70
C ASP A 333 -17.82 -23.11 21.80
N PRO A 334 -18.27 -21.83 21.71
CA PRO A 334 -17.63 -20.82 20.87
C PRO A 334 -16.18 -20.52 21.28
N ASP A 335 -15.73 -20.99 22.44
CA ASP A 335 -14.35 -20.88 22.92
C ASP A 335 -13.49 -22.14 22.65
N ALA A 336 -14.02 -23.17 21.98
CA ALA A 336 -13.28 -24.39 21.66
C ALA A 336 -12.27 -24.20 20.51
N TRP A 337 -11.00 -24.50 20.77
CA TRP A 337 -9.91 -24.42 19.79
C TRP A 337 -9.86 -25.66 18.88
N THR A 338 -9.67 -25.46 17.58
CA THR A 338 -9.54 -26.55 16.61
C THR A 338 -8.13 -27.16 16.64
N ALA A 339 -8.00 -28.42 16.19
CA ALA A 339 -6.69 -29.08 16.14
C ALA A 339 -5.69 -28.34 15.25
N SER A 340 -6.14 -27.76 14.13
CA SER A 340 -5.33 -26.93 13.23
C SER A 340 -4.81 -25.66 13.92
N GLN A 341 -5.66 -24.97 14.68
CA GLN A 341 -5.24 -23.80 15.46
C GLN A 341 -4.23 -24.18 16.55
N LEU A 342 -4.46 -25.29 17.26
CA LEU A 342 -3.53 -25.77 18.29
C LEU A 342 -2.17 -26.17 17.73
N ILE A 343 -2.10 -26.73 16.52
CA ILE A 343 -0.82 -26.99 15.82
C ILE A 343 -0.08 -25.68 15.53
N ARG A 344 -0.78 -24.62 15.11
CA ARG A 344 -0.17 -23.31 14.86
C ARG A 344 0.31 -22.64 16.14
N LEU A 345 -0.47 -22.73 17.22
CA LEU A 345 -0.08 -22.27 18.55
C LEU A 345 1.13 -23.03 19.09
N GLU A 346 1.19 -24.35 18.85
CA GLU A 346 2.35 -25.14 19.23
C GLU A 346 3.63 -24.67 18.52
N ARG A 347 3.55 -24.35 17.22
CA ARG A 347 4.71 -23.86 16.44
C ARG A 347 5.29 -22.55 17.00
N LEU A 348 4.52 -21.75 17.73
CA LEU A 348 5.06 -20.59 18.44
C LEU A 348 6.06 -20.97 19.53
N LEU A 349 6.09 -22.21 19.99
CA LEU A 349 7.06 -22.71 20.96
C LEU A 349 8.29 -23.36 20.30
N ASP A 350 8.38 -23.37 18.97
CA ASP A 350 9.53 -23.94 18.27
C ASP A 350 10.82 -23.19 18.68
N GLY A 351 11.93 -23.92 18.80
CA GLY A 351 13.22 -23.37 19.22
C GLY A 351 13.36 -23.09 20.73
N VAL A 352 12.26 -23.07 21.51
CA VAL A 352 12.33 -22.99 22.98
C VAL A 352 12.97 -24.29 23.52
N PRO A 353 13.99 -24.21 24.39
CA PRO A 353 14.60 -25.40 24.99
C PRO A 353 13.57 -26.32 25.67
N GLU A 354 13.66 -27.64 25.40
CA GLU A 354 12.68 -28.62 25.90
C GLU A 354 12.54 -28.62 27.42
N ASP A 355 13.66 -28.38 28.12
CA ASP A 355 13.72 -28.29 29.59
C ASP A 355 12.97 -27.06 30.13
N LEU A 356 13.07 -25.90 29.48
CA LEU A 356 12.26 -24.72 29.80
C LEU A 356 10.79 -24.90 29.43
N ARG A 357 10.50 -25.56 28.30
CA ARG A 357 9.12 -25.87 27.88
C ARG A 357 8.44 -26.80 28.88
N ALA A 358 9.16 -27.76 29.45
CA ALA A 358 8.65 -28.66 30.48
C ALA A 358 8.17 -27.90 31.74
N CYS A 359 8.75 -26.75 32.06
CA CYS A 359 8.34 -25.91 33.19
C CYS A 359 6.96 -25.27 33.01
N VAL A 360 6.44 -25.17 31.78
CA VAL A 360 5.12 -24.60 31.49
C VAL A 360 4.01 -25.53 32.01
N ASP A 361 4.10 -26.82 31.72
CA ASP A 361 3.09 -27.81 32.10
C ASP A 361 3.28 -28.33 33.53
N ALA A 362 4.39 -27.98 34.16
CA ALA A 362 4.76 -28.45 35.49
C ALA A 362 3.88 -27.84 36.60
N ARG A 363 3.69 -28.64 37.65
CA ARG A 363 2.91 -28.23 38.82
C ARG A 363 3.69 -27.19 39.62
N GLY A 364 3.02 -26.09 39.91
CA GLY A 364 3.56 -25.02 40.76
C GLY A 364 3.09 -25.13 42.22
N GLU A 365 3.95 -24.73 43.14
CA GLU A 365 3.65 -24.59 44.57
C GLU A 365 3.88 -23.14 45.03
N THR A 366 2.93 -22.56 45.76
CA THR A 366 3.13 -21.23 46.39
C THR A 366 4.15 -21.31 47.51
N VAL A 367 4.58 -20.15 48.02
CA VAL A 367 5.46 -20.08 49.22
C VAL A 367 4.85 -20.77 50.45
N THR A 368 3.52 -20.89 50.51
CA THR A 368 2.79 -21.62 51.57
C THR A 368 2.71 -23.13 51.34
N GLY A 369 3.15 -23.62 50.19
CA GLY A 369 3.08 -25.04 49.79
C GLY A 369 1.74 -25.44 49.16
N ASP A 370 0.88 -24.48 48.83
CA ASP A 370 -0.40 -24.73 48.17
C ASP A 370 -0.20 -24.94 46.66
N VAL A 371 -1.04 -25.75 46.04
CA VAL A 371 -0.98 -25.99 44.59
C VAL A 371 -1.43 -24.75 43.85
N ALA A 372 -0.57 -24.23 42.97
CA ALA A 372 -0.86 -23.08 42.13
C ALA A 372 -1.22 -23.52 40.71
N GLU A 373 -2.48 -23.31 40.32
CA GLU A 373 -2.92 -23.50 38.94
C GLU A 373 -2.21 -22.54 37.99
N HIS A 374 -2.03 -22.97 36.73
CA HIS A 374 -1.46 -22.12 35.68
C HIS A 374 -2.44 -21.02 35.29
N ALA A 375 -1.93 -19.82 35.00
CA ALA A 375 -2.75 -18.67 34.63
C ALA A 375 -3.04 -18.58 33.12
N LEU A 376 -2.55 -19.51 32.31
CA LEU A 376 -2.83 -19.58 30.87
C LEU A 376 -3.91 -20.64 30.66
N ALA A 377 -4.71 -20.45 29.63
CA ALA A 377 -5.60 -21.49 29.14
C ALA A 377 -4.80 -22.51 28.31
N PHE A 378 -5.26 -23.76 28.29
CA PHE A 378 -4.63 -24.85 27.54
C PHE A 378 -5.66 -25.53 26.65
N GLY A 379 -5.30 -25.79 25.40
CA GLY A 379 -5.99 -26.72 24.52
C GLY A 379 -5.39 -28.13 24.61
N LEU A 380 -6.10 -29.13 24.11
CA LEU A 380 -5.60 -30.50 24.03
C LEU A 380 -5.36 -30.89 22.58
N LEU A 381 -4.11 -31.15 22.23
CA LEU A 381 -3.70 -31.70 20.93
C LEU A 381 -3.14 -33.10 21.16
N ASP A 382 -3.80 -34.13 20.61
CA ASP A 382 -3.44 -35.55 20.81
C ASP A 382 -3.26 -35.95 22.29
N GLY A 383 -4.06 -35.37 23.18
CA GLY A 383 -4.01 -35.63 24.62
C GLY A 383 -2.90 -34.90 25.38
N ARG A 384 -2.11 -34.07 24.70
CA ARG A 384 -1.08 -33.21 25.30
C ARG A 384 -1.60 -31.78 25.46
N PRO A 385 -1.37 -31.13 26.62
CA PRO A 385 -1.74 -29.73 26.82
C PRO A 385 -0.88 -28.80 25.96
N ILE A 386 -1.52 -27.85 25.26
CA ILE A 386 -0.86 -26.80 24.48
C ILE A 386 -1.29 -25.45 25.06
N PRO A 387 -0.38 -24.58 25.52
CA PRO A 387 -0.74 -23.28 26.06
C PRO A 387 -1.31 -22.40 24.95
N ILE A 388 -2.40 -21.70 25.24
CA ILE A 388 -2.98 -20.71 24.34
C ILE A 388 -2.23 -19.39 24.56
N ALA A 389 -1.14 -19.21 23.83
CA ALA A 389 -0.30 -18.02 23.86
C ALA A 389 -0.34 -17.29 22.51
N SER A 390 -0.36 -15.96 22.55
CA SER A 390 -0.16 -15.13 21.37
C SER A 390 1.34 -14.93 21.08
N GLY A 391 2.23 -15.05 22.06
CA GLY A 391 3.68 -14.93 21.83
C GLY A 391 4.55 -15.71 22.81
N ALA A 392 5.75 -16.08 22.39
CA ALA A 392 6.72 -16.82 23.19
C ALA A 392 8.16 -16.32 22.94
N PHE A 393 8.86 -16.04 24.04
CA PHE A 393 10.22 -15.46 24.04
C PHE A 393 11.05 -16.11 25.14
N TRP A 394 12.34 -16.34 24.92
CA TRP A 394 13.20 -16.88 25.97
C TRP A 394 14.57 -16.23 25.99
N PHE A 395 15.18 -16.20 27.18
CA PHE A 395 16.56 -15.77 27.38
C PHE A 395 17.43 -17.02 27.51
N ASP A 396 18.43 -17.14 26.64
CA ASP A 396 19.31 -18.32 26.60
C ASP A 396 20.45 -18.29 27.62
N GLY A 397 20.53 -17.23 28.43
CA GLY A 397 21.63 -16.95 29.35
C GLY A 397 22.53 -15.81 28.87
N SER A 398 22.43 -15.44 27.59
CA SER A 398 23.21 -14.35 26.99
C SER A 398 22.33 -13.33 26.25
N VAL A 399 21.39 -13.79 25.43
CA VAL A 399 20.53 -12.94 24.59
C VAL A 399 19.08 -13.39 24.67
N TRP A 400 18.19 -12.42 24.43
CA TRP A 400 16.77 -12.69 24.24
C TRP A 400 16.52 -13.23 22.85
N ARG A 401 15.63 -14.22 22.76
CA ARG A 401 15.24 -14.88 21.53
C ARG A 401 13.72 -14.86 21.34
N ALA A 402 13.30 -14.62 20.11
CA ALA A 402 11.95 -14.89 19.64
C ALA A 402 11.91 -16.27 18.98
N SER A 403 10.79 -16.99 19.07
CA SER A 403 10.69 -18.30 18.43
C SER A 403 10.69 -18.18 16.91
N PRO A 404 11.32 -19.13 16.19
CA PRO A 404 11.28 -19.15 14.74
C PRO A 404 9.85 -19.15 14.20
N GLY A 405 8.92 -19.85 14.86
CA GLY A 405 7.51 -19.85 14.50
C GLY A 405 6.85 -18.47 14.64
N LEU A 406 7.21 -17.68 15.66
CA LEU A 406 6.72 -16.32 15.82
C LEU A 406 7.31 -15.38 14.75
N VAL A 407 8.62 -15.44 14.51
CA VAL A 407 9.28 -14.62 13.48
C VAL A 407 8.72 -14.94 12.09
N GLN A 408 8.54 -16.23 11.79
CA GLN A 408 7.94 -16.68 10.54
C GLN A 408 6.49 -16.18 10.39
N ALA A 409 5.67 -16.33 11.43
CA ALA A 409 4.29 -15.83 11.41
C ALA A 409 4.24 -14.31 11.24
N GLY A 410 5.17 -13.59 11.87
CA GLY A 410 5.35 -12.15 11.72
C GLY A 410 5.67 -11.74 10.29
N PHE A 411 6.72 -12.33 9.71
CA PHE A 411 7.15 -12.06 8.34
C PHE A 411 6.05 -12.37 7.30
N GLN A 412 5.39 -13.53 7.43
CA GLN A 412 4.37 -13.97 6.46
C GLN A 412 3.10 -13.09 6.49
N ASN A 413 2.79 -12.47 7.63
CA ASN A 413 1.55 -11.73 7.82
C ASN A 413 1.76 -10.23 8.06
N ASP A 414 2.99 -9.72 7.86
CA ASP A 414 3.38 -8.32 8.15
C ASP A 414 3.07 -7.91 9.61
N LEU A 415 3.19 -8.84 10.56
CA LEU A 415 2.95 -8.60 11.99
C LEU A 415 4.26 -8.26 12.72
N THR A 416 4.15 -7.32 13.65
CA THR A 416 5.20 -6.93 14.58
C THR A 416 5.05 -7.63 15.93
N LEU A 417 6.06 -7.51 16.81
CA LEU A 417 6.00 -8.07 18.17
C LEU A 417 4.83 -7.53 19.01
N ASP A 418 4.43 -6.27 18.76
CA ASP A 418 3.30 -5.65 19.45
C ASP A 418 1.97 -6.30 19.04
N ASP A 419 1.87 -6.79 17.80
CA ASP A 419 0.69 -7.49 17.28
C ASP A 419 0.52 -8.89 17.89
N PHE A 420 1.57 -9.44 18.51
CA PHE A 420 1.54 -10.63 19.36
C PHE A 420 1.25 -10.33 20.85
N GLY A 421 1.04 -9.06 21.19
CA GLY A 421 0.63 -8.60 22.53
C GLY A 421 1.78 -8.17 23.46
N LEU A 422 3.02 -8.03 22.96
CA LEU A 422 4.19 -7.71 23.79
C LEU A 422 4.05 -6.34 24.49
N GLU A 423 3.48 -5.35 23.80
CA GLU A 423 3.23 -4.01 24.35
C GLU A 423 2.35 -4.05 25.60
N GLU A 424 1.13 -4.57 25.46
CA GLU A 424 0.11 -4.54 26.52
C GLU A 424 0.41 -5.56 27.65
N ALA A 425 1.04 -6.69 27.33
CA ALA A 425 1.34 -7.73 28.33
C ALA A 425 2.62 -7.49 29.11
N VAL A 426 3.59 -6.78 28.52
CA VAL A 426 4.96 -6.69 29.04
C VAL A 426 5.46 -5.25 29.09
N ARG A 427 5.57 -4.58 27.95
CA ARG A 427 6.23 -3.25 27.86
C ARG A 427 5.57 -2.22 28.78
N ILE A 428 4.24 -2.16 28.76
CA ILE A 428 3.44 -1.23 29.58
C ILE A 428 3.41 -1.61 31.06
N PRO A 429 2.99 -2.83 31.46
CA PRO A 429 2.82 -3.14 32.87
C PRO A 429 4.15 -3.18 33.65
N PHE A 430 5.23 -3.62 32.99
CA PHE A 430 6.56 -3.73 33.58
C PHE A 430 7.38 -2.46 33.36
N ARG A 431 6.83 -1.49 32.62
CA ARG A 431 7.41 -0.17 32.37
C ARG A 431 8.86 -0.25 31.88
N LEU A 432 9.10 -1.09 30.86
CA LEU A 432 10.45 -1.37 30.37
C LEU A 432 11.18 -0.09 29.94
N GLY A 433 12.44 0.06 30.35
CA GLY A 433 13.23 1.28 30.14
C GLY A 433 12.82 2.47 31.03
N GLY A 434 11.76 2.34 31.83
CA GLY A 434 11.25 3.37 32.73
C GLY A 434 11.72 3.26 34.16
N VAL A 435 11.31 4.23 34.98
CA VAL A 435 11.44 4.15 36.44
C VAL A 435 10.40 3.16 36.96
N PHE A 436 10.80 2.23 37.84
CA PHE A 436 9.91 1.24 38.46
C PHE A 436 10.08 1.27 39.99
N THR A 437 9.31 2.13 40.64
CA THR A 437 9.41 2.44 42.09
C THR A 437 8.01 2.51 42.70
N PRO A 438 7.85 2.50 44.04
CA PRO A 438 6.52 2.58 44.66
C PRO A 438 5.66 3.75 44.16
N ALA A 439 6.27 4.90 43.88
CA ALA A 439 5.60 6.08 43.36
C ALA A 439 4.97 5.88 41.97
N THR A 440 5.30 4.80 41.25
CA THR A 440 4.72 4.53 39.94
C THR A 440 3.35 3.87 40.01
N PHE A 441 2.93 3.40 41.19
CA PHE A 441 1.68 2.70 41.42
C PHE A 441 0.58 3.59 42.00
N THR A 442 0.77 4.91 42.02
CA THR A 442 -0.07 5.86 42.76
C THR A 442 -0.50 6.99 41.84
N SER A 443 -1.75 7.45 41.99
CA SER A 443 -2.21 8.72 41.42
C SER A 443 -2.16 9.87 42.43
N GLU A 444 -1.87 9.57 43.70
CA GLU A 444 -1.75 10.51 44.81
C GLU A 444 -0.27 10.70 45.22
N ASP A 445 0.06 11.80 45.92
CA ASP A 445 1.43 12.18 46.30
C ASP A 445 2.15 11.16 47.21
N GLU A 446 1.44 10.18 47.79
CA GLU A 446 2.02 9.14 48.65
C GLU A 446 1.58 7.71 48.23
N PRO A 447 2.51 6.73 48.20
CA PRO A 447 2.18 5.33 47.91
C PRO A 447 1.45 4.62 49.03
N GLU A 448 0.55 3.72 48.62
CA GLU A 448 -0.17 2.86 49.57
C GLU A 448 0.83 2.03 50.39
N PRO A 449 0.59 1.85 51.71
CA PRO A 449 1.50 1.10 52.57
C PRO A 449 1.80 -0.31 52.06
N VAL A 450 0.82 -0.99 51.45
CA VAL A 450 1.00 -2.33 50.88
C VAL A 450 2.00 -2.35 49.73
N VAL A 451 2.04 -1.30 48.90
CA VAL A 451 3.01 -1.18 47.80
C VAL A 451 4.42 -1.01 48.38
N LEU A 452 4.58 -0.14 49.37
CA LEU A 452 5.86 0.06 50.05
C LEU A 452 6.35 -1.25 50.70
N GLU A 453 5.48 -1.95 51.43
CA GLU A 453 5.79 -3.22 52.08
C GLU A 453 6.24 -4.30 51.08
N VAL A 454 5.59 -4.40 49.92
CA VAL A 454 5.98 -5.36 48.87
C VAL A 454 7.32 -4.99 48.25
N PHE A 455 7.57 -3.71 47.96
CA PHE A 455 8.87 -3.26 47.43
C PHE A 455 10.00 -3.50 48.43
N ASP A 456 9.76 -3.23 49.72
CA ASP A 456 10.73 -3.47 50.80
C ASP A 456 10.97 -4.97 51.05
N ALA A 457 9.97 -5.82 50.81
CA ALA A 457 10.06 -7.27 50.96
C ALA A 457 10.64 -7.99 49.73
N CYS A 458 10.83 -7.29 48.60
CA CYS A 458 11.31 -7.92 47.38
C CYS A 458 12.73 -8.46 47.56
N PRO A 459 12.97 -9.77 47.31
CA PRO A 459 14.30 -10.37 47.50
C PRO A 459 15.30 -9.98 46.41
N TYR A 460 14.81 -9.41 45.30
CA TYR A 460 15.63 -9.05 44.13
C TYR A 460 16.00 -7.56 44.18
N PRO A 461 17.30 -7.21 44.21
CA PRO A 461 17.73 -5.81 44.29
C PRO A 461 17.51 -5.08 42.97
N GLU A 462 17.15 -3.80 43.06
CA GLU A 462 17.05 -2.91 41.89
C GLU A 462 18.37 -2.83 41.14
N GLN A 463 18.31 -2.97 39.81
CA GLN A 463 19.49 -2.88 38.95
C GLN A 463 19.60 -1.51 38.28
N PRO A 464 20.80 -1.11 37.82
CA PRO A 464 20.97 0.10 37.02
C PRO A 464 20.07 0.07 35.79
N ARG A 465 19.45 1.20 35.49
CA ARG A 465 18.60 1.34 34.30
C ARG A 465 19.45 1.35 33.03
N PRO A 466 18.88 0.90 31.89
CA PRO A 466 19.46 1.13 30.58
C PRO A 466 19.64 2.64 30.33
N GLU A 467 20.66 3.03 29.58
CA GLU A 467 20.95 4.43 29.26
C GLU A 467 20.89 4.69 27.75
N GLY A 468 20.67 5.97 27.41
CA GLY A 468 20.60 6.46 26.04
C GLY A 468 19.59 5.72 25.18
N ASP A 469 20.03 5.38 23.98
CA ASP A 469 19.26 4.76 22.92
C ASP A 469 18.76 3.34 23.23
N THR A 470 19.42 2.65 24.16
CA THR A 470 19.07 1.27 24.55
C THR A 470 17.69 1.22 25.23
N VAL A 471 17.31 2.30 25.89
CA VAL A 471 16.01 2.48 26.58
C VAL A 471 14.83 2.40 25.61
N LEU A 472 15.04 2.70 24.32
CA LEU A 472 14.00 2.61 23.29
C LEU A 472 13.76 1.17 22.82
N GLY A 473 14.63 0.23 23.19
CA GLY A 473 14.48 -1.18 22.87
C GLY A 473 14.36 -1.44 21.36
N TYR A 474 13.43 -2.31 20.98
CA TYR A 474 13.06 -2.56 19.58
C TYR A 474 12.27 -1.42 18.93
N GLY A 475 11.93 -0.37 19.69
CA GLY A 475 11.35 0.87 19.18
C GLY A 475 12.27 1.58 18.20
N VAL A 476 13.58 1.30 18.23
CA VAL A 476 14.56 1.69 17.21
C VAL A 476 15.27 0.44 16.65
N PRO A 477 15.24 0.19 15.33
CA PRO A 477 15.86 -1.00 14.75
C PRO A 477 17.40 -0.91 14.80
N ARG A 478 18.11 -1.92 15.35
CA ARG A 478 19.59 -1.96 15.46
C ARG A 478 20.23 -2.99 14.51
N PRO A 479 21.53 -2.85 14.18
CA PRO A 479 22.37 -1.67 14.45
C PRO A 479 21.86 -0.48 13.63
N TYR A 480 21.86 0.71 14.24
CA TYR A 480 21.59 1.93 13.52
C TYR A 480 22.72 2.91 13.74
N ASP A 481 23.10 3.54 12.64
CA ASP A 481 23.96 4.70 12.60
C ASP A 481 23.13 5.80 11.95
N HIS A 482 23.04 6.96 12.60
CA HIS A 482 22.32 8.11 12.05
C HIS A 482 22.88 8.51 10.67
N GLU A 483 24.18 8.30 10.41
CA GLU A 483 24.77 8.49 9.08
C GLU A 483 24.24 7.46 8.08
N ALA A 484 24.16 6.17 8.45
CA ALA A 484 23.55 5.14 7.61
C ALA A 484 22.06 5.36 7.35
N VAL A 485 21.31 5.95 8.31
CA VAL A 485 19.91 6.36 8.09
C VAL A 485 19.84 7.43 7.00
N VAL A 486 20.71 8.44 7.08
CA VAL A 486 20.81 9.52 6.10
C VAL A 486 21.15 8.97 4.71
N GLU A 487 22.12 8.05 4.61
CA GLU A 487 22.47 7.37 3.36
C GLU A 487 21.31 6.52 2.81
N ALA A 488 20.57 5.80 3.66
CA ALA A 488 19.39 5.05 3.24
C ALA A 488 18.28 5.98 2.70
N ILE A 489 18.08 7.16 3.29
CA ILE A 489 17.16 8.17 2.77
C ILE A 489 17.62 8.68 1.40
N GLU A 490 18.91 8.95 1.22
CA GLU A 490 19.47 9.36 -0.08
C GLU A 490 19.26 8.27 -1.15
N ARG A 491 19.51 7.00 -0.82
CA ARG A 491 19.24 5.86 -1.70
C ARG A 491 17.76 5.74 -2.06
N ALA A 492 16.86 5.86 -1.09
CA ALA A 492 15.42 5.82 -1.32
C ALA A 492 14.96 6.96 -2.25
N CYS A 493 15.45 8.19 -2.01
CA CYS A 493 15.15 9.35 -2.85
C CYS A 493 15.65 9.17 -4.29
N ALA A 494 16.86 8.63 -4.47
CA ALA A 494 17.41 8.35 -5.79
C ALA A 494 16.59 7.27 -6.52
N ALA A 495 16.32 6.14 -5.85
CA ALA A 495 15.59 5.01 -6.41
C ALA A 495 14.15 5.36 -6.80
N TRP A 496 13.48 6.26 -6.07
CA TRP A 496 12.09 6.66 -6.38
C TRP A 496 11.93 7.34 -7.75
N TRP A 497 13.01 7.85 -8.34
CA TRP A 497 12.97 8.39 -9.70
C TRP A 497 13.03 7.32 -10.79
N GLU A 498 13.55 6.14 -10.46
CA GLU A 498 13.87 5.08 -11.43
C GLU A 498 12.99 3.84 -11.27
N ARG A 499 12.43 3.65 -10.06
CA ARG A 499 11.67 2.46 -9.69
C ARG A 499 10.39 2.82 -8.93
N ASP A 500 9.35 2.05 -9.22
CA ASP A 500 8.09 2.06 -8.48
C ASP A 500 8.28 1.46 -7.06
N PRO A 501 7.97 2.19 -5.97
CA PRO A 501 8.06 1.70 -4.59
C PRO A 501 7.23 0.44 -4.31
N GLU A 502 6.14 0.22 -5.06
CA GLU A 502 5.25 -0.94 -4.87
C GLU A 502 5.83 -2.22 -5.46
N GLN A 503 6.72 -2.12 -6.47
CA GLN A 503 7.27 -3.26 -7.22
C GLN A 503 8.53 -3.86 -6.55
N GLY A 504 8.59 -3.85 -5.22
CA GLY A 504 9.71 -4.38 -4.43
C GLY A 504 9.94 -5.89 -4.65
N THR A 505 11.20 -6.28 -4.87
CA THR A 505 11.67 -7.67 -4.94
C THR A 505 12.37 -8.03 -3.63
N LEU A 506 12.40 -9.31 -3.25
CA LEU A 506 13.19 -9.78 -2.09
C LEU A 506 14.69 -9.57 -2.40
N GLY A 507 15.33 -8.60 -1.73
CA GLY A 507 16.71 -8.14 -1.92
C GLY A 507 16.99 -6.84 -1.13
N GLU A 508 18.07 -6.11 -1.43
CA GLU A 508 18.29 -4.74 -0.92
C GLU A 508 17.24 -3.78 -1.50
N ASP A 509 16.05 -3.80 -0.91
CA ASP A 509 14.98 -2.86 -1.25
C ASP A 509 15.45 -1.43 -0.90
N PRO A 510 15.66 -0.54 -1.90
CA PRO A 510 16.14 0.81 -1.65
C PRO A 510 15.13 1.66 -0.86
N PHE A 511 13.88 1.19 -0.75
CA PHE A 511 12.83 1.85 0.02
C PHE A 511 12.76 1.37 1.48
N VAL A 512 13.78 0.65 1.95
CA VAL A 512 13.93 0.28 3.36
C VAL A 512 14.89 1.24 4.07
N VAL A 513 14.39 1.93 5.08
CA VAL A 513 15.16 2.86 5.91
C VAL A 513 15.22 2.31 7.34
N VAL A 514 16.42 1.91 7.79
CA VAL A 514 16.64 1.27 9.11
C VAL A 514 15.78 0.00 9.29
N GLY A 515 15.70 -0.87 8.29
CA GLY A 515 14.86 -2.09 8.37
C GLY A 515 13.35 -1.81 8.37
N ARG A 516 12.91 -0.57 8.13
CA ARG A 516 11.50 -0.20 7.99
C ARG A 516 11.22 0.19 6.54
N ARG A 517 10.29 -0.52 5.91
CA ARG A 517 9.86 -0.21 4.55
C ARG A 517 9.07 1.11 4.52
N LEU A 518 9.38 1.95 3.54
CA LEU A 518 8.58 3.11 3.17
C LEU A 518 7.29 2.65 2.52
N ARG A 519 6.16 3.21 2.96
CA ARG A 519 4.82 2.88 2.45
C ARG A 519 4.13 4.12 1.93
N ASP A 520 3.29 3.94 0.93
CA ASP A 520 2.45 5.00 0.39
C ASP A 520 1.54 5.60 1.48
N ALA A 521 1.47 6.93 1.49
CA ALA A 521 0.82 7.71 2.52
C ALA A 521 -0.08 8.76 1.88
N GLY A 522 -1.32 8.38 1.59
CA GLY A 522 -2.31 9.32 1.02
C GLY A 522 -2.14 9.59 -0.48
N GLY A 523 -1.41 8.75 -1.20
CA GLY A 523 -1.24 8.78 -2.67
C GLY A 523 0.19 8.44 -3.10
N PRO A 524 0.44 8.33 -4.42
CA PRO A 524 1.70 7.84 -5.01
C PRO A 524 2.91 8.79 -4.87
N ASP A 525 2.76 9.95 -4.22
CA ASP A 525 3.78 11.02 -4.15
C ASP A 525 4.23 11.32 -2.73
N THR A 526 3.78 10.50 -1.78
CA THR A 526 4.19 10.62 -0.41
C THR A 526 4.43 9.24 0.16
N LEU A 527 5.68 8.99 0.52
CA LEU A 527 6.12 7.82 1.23
C LEU A 527 6.26 8.17 2.71
N GLN A 528 5.89 7.25 3.59
CA GLN A 528 6.11 7.40 5.02
C GLN A 528 6.62 6.12 5.66
N THR A 529 7.36 6.26 6.76
CA THR A 529 7.65 5.17 7.67
C THR A 529 7.93 5.68 9.08
N VAL A 530 7.69 4.85 10.09
CA VAL A 530 8.01 5.18 11.48
C VAL A 530 9.44 4.71 11.76
N LEU A 531 10.37 5.66 11.94
CA LEU A 531 11.77 5.35 12.20
C LEU A 531 12.00 4.91 13.64
N ALA A 532 11.33 5.58 14.57
CA ALA A 532 11.47 5.31 15.99
C ALA A 532 10.14 5.45 16.72
N ARG A 533 9.91 4.57 17.70
CA ARG A 533 8.81 4.68 18.66
C ARG A 533 9.36 4.65 20.07
N GLY A 534 8.72 5.38 20.97
CA GLY A 534 8.99 5.33 22.39
C GLY A 534 7.72 5.16 23.20
N GLU A 535 7.89 4.98 24.49
CA GLU A 535 6.84 5.00 25.49
C GLU A 535 6.70 6.37 26.16
N TYR A 536 5.57 6.61 26.84
CA TYR A 536 5.33 7.89 27.53
C TYR A 536 6.42 8.26 28.54
N TRP A 537 7.10 7.27 29.13
CA TRP A 537 8.20 7.48 30.09
C TRP A 537 9.59 7.49 29.43
N THR A 538 9.70 7.25 28.12
CA THR A 538 10.96 7.27 27.36
C THR A 538 11.03 8.43 26.37
N VAL A 539 10.10 9.38 26.46
CA VAL A 539 10.00 10.56 25.56
C VAL A 539 11.30 11.35 25.50
N GLU A 540 12.02 11.45 26.62
CA GLU A 540 13.31 12.15 26.68
C GLU A 540 14.37 11.44 25.83
N ALA A 541 14.45 10.11 25.91
CA ALA A 541 15.36 9.31 25.09
C ALA A 541 14.99 9.41 23.60
N LEU A 542 13.69 9.30 23.26
CA LEU A 542 13.24 9.45 21.87
C LEU A 542 13.52 10.87 21.33
N SER A 543 13.37 11.89 22.16
CA SER A 543 13.66 13.27 21.79
C SER A 543 15.14 13.51 21.58
N ALA A 544 16.01 12.92 22.41
CA ALA A 544 17.46 12.95 22.24
C ALA A 544 17.87 12.25 20.94
N TRP A 545 17.35 11.03 20.72
CA TRP A 545 17.58 10.26 19.49
C TRP A 545 17.17 11.05 18.24
N ASN A 546 15.99 11.67 18.24
CA ASN A 546 15.52 12.52 17.15
C ASN A 546 16.41 13.77 16.96
N ALA A 547 16.90 14.36 18.05
CA ALA A 547 17.81 15.51 17.97
C ALA A 547 19.15 15.13 17.34
N ASP A 548 19.65 13.92 17.60
CA ASP A 548 20.87 13.40 16.99
C ASP A 548 20.67 13.05 15.52
N LEU A 549 19.55 12.41 15.15
CA LEU A 549 19.17 12.21 13.74
C LEU A 549 19.09 13.54 12.99
N ARG A 550 18.42 14.54 13.57
CA ARG A 550 18.32 15.88 12.97
C ARG A 550 19.68 16.53 12.83
N ARG A 551 20.60 16.34 13.78
CA ARG A 551 21.97 16.86 13.69
C ARG A 551 22.72 16.22 12.52
N ALA A 552 22.59 14.91 12.32
CA ALA A 552 23.18 14.19 11.19
C ALA A 552 22.59 14.69 9.85
N MET A 553 21.26 14.81 9.75
CA MET A 553 20.57 15.33 8.57
C MET A 553 20.99 16.78 8.26
N THR A 554 21.07 17.64 9.28
CA THR A 554 21.52 19.03 9.11
C THR A 554 22.99 19.13 8.74
N ALA A 555 23.85 18.27 9.29
CA ALA A 555 25.26 18.22 8.90
C ALA A 555 25.43 17.81 7.44
N ARG A 556 24.55 16.92 6.93
CA ARG A 556 24.59 16.43 5.55
C ARG A 556 23.91 17.38 4.54
N TRP A 557 22.73 17.91 4.85
CA TRP A 557 21.87 18.63 3.90
C TRP A 557 21.66 20.12 4.22
N GLY A 558 22.23 20.62 5.32
CA GLY A 558 22.07 22.00 5.75
C GLY A 558 20.85 22.26 6.63
N GLU A 559 20.55 23.54 6.86
CA GLU A 559 19.49 23.96 7.78
C GLU A 559 18.10 23.59 7.26
N PRO A 560 17.25 22.94 8.09
CA PRO A 560 15.89 22.61 7.70
C PRO A 560 14.97 23.83 7.66
N THR A 561 13.90 23.69 6.89
CA THR A 561 12.73 24.57 6.99
C THR A 561 11.71 23.97 7.95
N GLU A 562 11.18 24.78 8.85
CA GLU A 562 10.10 24.35 9.74
C GLU A 562 8.78 24.26 8.97
N THR A 563 8.10 23.12 9.04
CA THR A 563 6.76 22.92 8.47
C THR A 563 5.72 22.80 9.57
N VAL A 564 4.60 23.51 9.42
CA VAL A 564 3.53 23.59 10.42
C VAL A 564 2.17 23.40 9.74
N TYR A 565 1.37 22.51 10.32
CA TYR A 565 -0.04 22.31 10.03
C TYR A 565 -0.88 22.80 11.21
N ASP A 566 -1.78 23.75 10.97
CA ASP A 566 -2.69 24.30 11.98
C ASP A 566 -4.08 23.62 11.89
N PRO A 567 -4.46 22.77 12.87
CA PRO A 567 -5.74 22.10 12.86
C PRO A 567 -6.92 23.01 13.23
N ASP A 568 -6.71 24.17 13.86
CA ASP A 568 -7.83 25.07 14.21
C ASP A 568 -8.32 25.90 13.01
N GLN A 569 -7.58 25.87 11.90
CA GLN A 569 -7.99 26.39 10.60
C GLN A 569 -8.83 25.36 9.82
N LEU A 570 -9.71 24.65 10.52
CA LEU A 570 -10.61 23.61 10.01
C LEU A 570 -11.67 24.18 9.07
N GLY A 571 -11.35 24.19 7.77
CA GLY A 571 -12.33 24.27 6.71
C GLY A 571 -11.67 24.23 5.35
N LEU A 572 -11.54 23.07 4.68
CA LEU A 572 -11.05 22.95 3.29
C LEU A 572 -9.68 23.60 2.96
N ASP A 573 -8.90 24.02 3.96
CA ASP A 573 -8.07 25.23 3.81
C ASP A 573 -6.54 25.08 3.77
N HIS A 574 -5.99 23.84 3.77
CA HIS A 574 -4.55 23.55 3.53
C HIS A 574 -4.35 22.08 3.13
N HIS A 575 -4.83 21.66 1.96
CA HIS A 575 -4.75 20.26 1.51
C HIS A 575 -3.58 20.05 0.55
N THR A 576 -2.37 19.93 1.08
CA THR A 576 -1.27 19.28 0.36
C THR A 576 -1.22 17.81 0.77
N PRO A 577 -0.68 16.90 -0.06
CA PRO A 577 -0.47 15.51 0.36
C PRO A 577 0.32 15.43 1.68
N LEU A 578 1.38 16.24 1.87
CA LEU A 578 2.13 16.28 3.12
C LEU A 578 1.25 16.66 4.33
N THR A 579 0.44 17.71 4.22
CA THR A 579 -0.44 18.12 5.33
C THR A 579 -1.56 17.11 5.59
N ALA A 580 -1.99 16.35 4.57
CA ALA A 580 -2.92 15.23 4.75
C ALA A 580 -2.28 14.09 5.56
N VAL A 581 -1.02 13.76 5.29
CA VAL A 581 -0.23 12.80 6.08
C VAL A 581 -0.02 13.29 7.52
N MET A 582 0.41 14.55 7.70
CA MET A 582 0.55 15.16 9.03
C MET A 582 -0.75 15.08 9.84
N ARG A 583 -1.91 15.35 9.21
CA ARG A 583 -3.23 15.20 9.83
C ARG A 583 -3.54 13.74 10.16
N GLY A 584 -3.25 12.81 9.25
CA GLY A 584 -3.47 11.37 9.44
C GLY A 584 -2.67 10.80 10.60
N ILE A 585 -1.41 11.22 10.74
CA ILE A 585 -0.55 10.88 11.88
C ILE A 585 -0.97 11.66 13.14
N GLY A 586 -1.60 12.82 12.99
CA GLY A 586 -1.99 13.69 14.10
C GLY A 586 -0.83 14.51 14.67
N LEU A 587 0.21 14.77 13.88
CA LEU A 587 1.35 15.64 14.23
C LEU A 587 1.29 16.94 13.44
N THR A 588 1.41 18.07 14.12
CA THR A 588 1.20 19.40 13.52
C THR A 588 2.49 20.10 13.10
N LYS A 589 3.66 19.54 13.41
CA LYS A 589 4.95 20.23 13.22
C LYS A 589 6.03 19.25 12.78
N GLY A 590 6.89 19.71 11.89
CA GLY A 590 8.02 18.95 11.36
C GLY A 590 9.18 19.82 10.89
N TRP A 591 10.24 19.14 10.45
CA TRP A 591 11.43 19.74 9.85
C TRP A 591 11.62 19.16 8.46
N LEU A 592 11.82 20.01 7.46
CA LEU A 592 11.90 19.68 6.05
C LEU A 592 13.30 19.98 5.49
N TRP A 593 13.85 19.02 4.74
CA TRP A 593 15.05 19.15 3.92
C TRP A 593 14.74 18.82 2.47
N TRP A 594 15.57 19.33 1.55
CA TRP A 594 15.53 18.94 0.14
C TRP A 594 16.64 17.94 -0.15
N VAL A 595 16.28 16.74 -0.60
CA VAL A 595 17.20 15.64 -0.88
C VAL A 595 16.85 15.06 -2.25
N ASP A 596 17.77 15.22 -3.21
CA ASP A 596 17.58 14.78 -4.60
C ASP A 596 16.21 15.16 -5.19
N GLY A 597 15.79 16.41 -4.99
CA GLY A 597 14.51 16.95 -5.46
C GLY A 597 13.27 16.58 -4.63
N HIS A 598 13.41 15.70 -3.63
CA HIS A 598 12.35 15.31 -2.73
C HIS A 598 12.35 16.15 -1.45
N ALA A 599 11.17 16.38 -0.90
CA ALA A 599 11.01 16.93 0.42
C ALA A 599 11.09 15.80 1.45
N VAL A 600 12.15 15.78 2.24
CA VAL A 600 12.34 14.85 3.34
C VAL A 600 11.92 15.54 4.63
N VAL A 601 10.89 15.02 5.28
CA VAL A 601 10.27 15.61 6.47
C VAL A 601 10.37 14.64 7.66
N THR A 602 10.90 15.12 8.77
CA THR A 602 10.81 14.40 10.05
C THR A 602 9.68 14.99 10.89
N LEU A 603 8.71 14.14 11.26
CA LEU A 603 7.62 14.46 12.17
C LEU A 603 7.88 13.75 13.49
N ALA A 604 7.92 14.48 14.61
CA ALA A 604 8.17 13.87 15.91
C ALA A 604 7.23 14.42 16.98
N GLY A 605 6.70 13.56 17.84
CA GLY A 605 5.85 13.94 18.96
C GLY A 605 4.78 12.92 19.27
N PHE A 606 3.71 13.37 19.92
CA PHE A 606 2.54 12.56 20.26
C PHE A 606 1.46 12.70 19.18
N PRO A 607 1.13 11.63 18.45
CA PRO A 607 -0.04 11.56 17.57
C PRO A 607 -1.31 12.03 18.28
N ARG A 608 -2.10 12.92 17.65
CA ARG A 608 -3.45 13.30 18.11
C ARG A 608 -4.50 12.27 17.68
N THR A 609 -4.27 10.98 17.94
CA THR A 609 -5.25 9.91 17.66
C THR A 609 -6.15 9.70 18.88
N GLU A 610 -7.43 9.36 18.64
CA GLU A 610 -8.41 9.05 19.71
C GLU A 610 -8.04 7.79 20.51
N HIS A 611 -7.05 7.02 20.04
CA HIS A 611 -6.54 5.80 20.64
C HIS A 611 -5.06 6.01 21.01
N ARG A 612 -4.72 5.65 22.26
CA ARG A 612 -3.43 5.77 22.97
C ARG A 612 -2.25 6.07 22.04
N SER A 613 -1.71 7.29 22.09
CA SER A 613 -0.60 7.68 21.23
C SER A 613 0.74 7.57 21.95
N THR A 614 1.52 6.57 21.56
CA THR A 614 2.95 6.51 21.87
C THR A 614 3.68 7.63 21.13
N PRO A 615 4.72 8.25 21.72
CA PRO A 615 5.54 9.21 21.01
C PRO A 615 6.28 8.51 19.86
N VAL A 616 6.29 9.13 18.68
CA VAL A 616 6.89 8.56 17.47
C VAL A 616 7.79 9.57 16.75
N VAL A 617 8.72 9.05 15.96
CA VAL A 617 9.47 9.78 14.93
C VAL A 617 9.15 9.15 13.59
N THR A 618 8.43 9.89 12.75
CA THR A 618 8.01 9.47 11.41
C THR A 618 8.82 10.22 10.37
N LEU A 619 9.37 9.47 9.41
CA LEU A 619 9.94 9.99 8.19
C LEU A 619 8.85 10.06 7.12
N VAL A 620 8.77 11.18 6.42
CA VAL A 620 7.92 11.37 5.27
C VAL A 620 8.79 11.87 4.11
N ILE A 621 8.73 11.24 2.96
CA ILE A 621 9.40 11.68 1.73
C ILE A 621 8.31 12.03 0.72
N CYS A 622 8.31 13.26 0.22
CA CYS A 622 7.34 13.71 -0.77
C CYS A 622 8.01 14.21 -2.05
N ARG A 623 7.30 14.14 -3.18
CA ARG A 623 7.64 14.93 -4.38
C ARG A 623 7.48 16.44 -4.07
N ALA A 624 8.13 17.30 -4.86
CA ALA A 624 8.14 18.74 -4.60
C ALA A 624 6.73 19.39 -4.65
N ASP A 625 5.85 18.91 -5.53
CA ASP A 625 4.48 19.39 -5.68
C ASP A 625 3.54 18.95 -4.53
N ALA A 626 3.96 17.98 -3.72
CA ALA A 626 3.21 17.51 -2.56
C ALA A 626 3.36 18.40 -1.31
N VAL A 627 4.22 19.43 -1.36
CA VAL A 627 4.54 20.32 -0.22
C VAL A 627 3.71 21.60 -0.21
N VAL A 628 3.40 22.16 -1.38
CA VAL A 628 2.73 23.47 -1.51
C VAL A 628 1.55 23.40 -2.45
N GLU A 629 0.40 23.88 -1.98
CA GLU A 629 -0.80 23.92 -2.82
C GLU A 629 -0.70 25.05 -3.87
N LEU A 630 -0.77 24.67 -5.15
CA LEU A 630 -0.59 25.59 -6.29
C LEU A 630 -1.49 26.83 -6.19
N LEU A 631 -2.79 26.66 -5.91
CA LEU A 631 -3.75 27.78 -5.90
C LEU A 631 -4.25 28.15 -4.48
N GLY A 632 -3.65 27.55 -3.45
CA GLY A 632 -4.08 27.73 -2.07
C GLY A 632 -5.48 27.17 -1.81
N ARG A 633 -6.30 27.91 -1.05
CA ARG A 633 -7.64 27.53 -0.57
C ARG A 633 -8.73 27.43 -1.64
N MET A 634 -8.37 27.66 -2.90
CA MET A 634 -9.34 27.79 -3.97
C MET A 634 -9.86 26.41 -4.38
N THR A 635 -11.14 26.16 -4.12
CA THR A 635 -11.79 24.96 -4.65
C THR A 635 -11.80 24.98 -6.18
N ILE A 636 -11.92 23.81 -6.81
CA ILE A 636 -12.01 23.74 -8.28
C ILE A 636 -13.18 24.55 -8.83
N TRP A 637 -14.27 24.64 -8.06
CA TRP A 637 -15.45 25.41 -8.43
C TRP A 637 -15.21 26.91 -8.27
N GLU A 638 -14.55 27.34 -7.20
CA GLU A 638 -14.16 28.75 -7.05
C GLU A 638 -13.20 29.17 -8.17
N LEU A 639 -12.22 28.33 -8.52
CA LEU A 639 -11.32 28.57 -9.64
C LEU A 639 -12.09 28.77 -10.94
N ARG A 640 -13.03 27.86 -11.21
CA ARG A 640 -13.89 27.90 -12.39
C ARG A 640 -14.70 29.19 -12.47
N TRP A 641 -15.33 29.59 -11.36
CA TRP A 641 -16.12 30.83 -11.29
C TRP A 641 -15.25 32.06 -11.54
N ARG A 642 -14.10 32.18 -10.84
CA ARG A 642 -13.17 33.32 -10.99
C ARG A 642 -12.61 33.41 -12.41
N ALA A 643 -12.20 32.28 -12.96
CA ALA A 643 -11.68 32.18 -14.32
C ALA A 643 -12.71 32.67 -15.36
N ARG A 644 -13.99 32.28 -15.22
CA ARG A 644 -15.07 32.73 -16.10
C ARG A 644 -15.32 34.24 -15.98
N VAL A 645 -15.32 34.80 -14.77
CA VAL A 645 -15.47 36.24 -14.56
C VAL A 645 -14.37 37.01 -15.30
N ILE A 646 -13.12 36.54 -15.18
CA ILE A 646 -11.97 37.16 -15.85
C ILE A 646 -12.09 37.05 -17.37
N GLU A 647 -12.43 35.88 -17.91
CA GLU A 647 -12.57 35.67 -19.35
C GLU A 647 -13.69 36.52 -19.97
N ASN A 648 -14.86 36.55 -19.31
CA ASN A 648 -15.99 37.38 -19.69
C ASN A 648 -15.64 38.87 -19.68
N LEU A 649 -14.91 39.30 -18.67
CA LEU A 649 -14.48 40.69 -18.55
C LEU A 649 -13.45 41.04 -19.63
N ALA A 650 -12.53 40.13 -19.95
CA ALA A 650 -11.58 40.31 -21.05
C ALA A 650 -12.32 40.47 -22.39
N ALA A 651 -13.36 39.66 -22.64
CA ALA A 651 -14.18 39.78 -23.85
C ALA A 651 -14.93 41.12 -23.93
N LEU A 652 -15.43 41.64 -22.81
CA LEU A 652 -16.05 42.97 -22.76
C LEU A 652 -15.06 44.12 -22.89
N ALA A 653 -13.84 43.95 -22.38
CA ALA A 653 -12.80 44.98 -22.40
C ALA A 653 -12.12 45.09 -23.77
N HIS A 654 -11.97 43.97 -24.48
CA HIS A 654 -11.37 43.90 -25.83
C HIS A 654 -12.41 43.84 -26.96
N GLY A 655 -13.68 43.68 -26.64
CA GLY A 655 -14.77 43.60 -27.61
C GLY A 655 -15.11 44.96 -28.24
N ASP A 656 -15.76 44.92 -29.41
CA ASP A 656 -16.29 46.13 -30.05
C ASP A 656 -17.37 46.76 -29.14
N PRO A 657 -17.19 48.01 -28.67
CA PRO A 657 -18.17 48.68 -27.81
C PRO A 657 -19.54 48.89 -28.48
N ALA A 658 -19.65 48.71 -29.81
CA ALA A 658 -20.92 48.72 -30.52
C ALA A 658 -21.74 47.43 -30.37
N VAL A 659 -21.13 46.33 -29.92
CA VAL A 659 -21.81 45.06 -29.66
C VAL A 659 -22.40 45.07 -28.25
N PRO A 660 -23.71 44.82 -28.09
CA PRO A 660 -24.32 44.72 -26.77
C PRO A 660 -23.62 43.67 -25.89
N PRO A 661 -23.40 43.95 -24.58
CA PRO A 661 -22.65 43.06 -23.68
C PRO A 661 -23.13 41.61 -23.67
N HIS A 662 -24.44 41.37 -23.72
CA HIS A 662 -25.01 40.02 -23.74
C HIS A 662 -24.57 39.20 -24.98
N LEU A 663 -24.46 39.83 -26.16
CA LEU A 663 -24.01 39.17 -27.39
C LEU A 663 -22.49 38.94 -27.41
N ALA A 664 -21.72 39.79 -26.74
CA ALA A 664 -20.28 39.61 -26.58
C ALA A 664 -19.98 38.44 -25.64
N LEU A 665 -20.75 38.32 -24.55
CA LEU A 665 -20.58 37.29 -23.51
C LEU A 665 -20.99 35.89 -23.96
N ASP A 666 -22.02 35.77 -24.82
CA ASP A 666 -22.47 34.47 -25.37
C ASP A 666 -21.41 33.78 -26.27
N ARG A 667 -20.34 34.49 -26.66
CA ARG A 667 -19.27 33.96 -27.54
C ARG A 667 -18.00 33.51 -26.82
N VAL A 668 -17.93 33.68 -25.50
CA VAL A 668 -16.67 33.62 -24.74
C VAL A 668 -16.29 32.21 -24.31
N ALA A 669 -17.26 31.39 -23.91
CA ALA A 669 -17.00 30.06 -23.38
C ALA A 669 -16.98 29.00 -24.51
N THR A 670 -15.84 28.32 -24.67
CA THR A 670 -15.76 27.15 -25.56
C THR A 670 -15.90 25.88 -24.73
N GLU A 671 -17.06 25.22 -24.83
CA GLU A 671 -17.19 23.85 -24.36
C GLU A 671 -16.43 22.92 -25.32
N VAL A 672 -15.50 22.15 -24.78
CA VAL A 672 -14.71 21.19 -25.55
C VAL A 672 -15.26 19.80 -25.26
N ALA A 673 -15.69 19.11 -26.31
CA ALA A 673 -16.05 17.71 -26.21
C ALA A 673 -14.80 16.87 -25.90
N TRP A 674 -14.97 15.76 -25.18
CA TRP A 674 -13.87 14.81 -25.06
C TRP A 674 -13.49 14.28 -26.45
N PRO A 675 -12.20 14.19 -26.75
CA PRO A 675 -11.76 13.64 -28.02
C PRO A 675 -12.21 12.17 -28.14
N ALA A 676 -12.54 11.76 -29.37
CA ALA A 676 -13.09 10.43 -29.64
C ALA A 676 -12.17 9.27 -29.21
N SER A 677 -10.86 9.53 -29.07
CA SER A 677 -9.85 8.58 -28.60
C SER A 677 -9.85 8.35 -27.09
N ALA A 678 -10.48 9.23 -26.30
CA ALA A 678 -10.56 9.14 -24.85
C ALA A 678 -11.90 9.73 -24.36
N PRO A 679 -13.05 9.09 -24.66
CA PRO A 679 -14.34 9.60 -24.26
C PRO A 679 -14.50 9.53 -22.74
N ALA A 680 -15.01 10.60 -22.12
CA ALA A 680 -15.34 10.53 -20.70
C ALA A 680 -16.39 9.45 -20.40
N THR A 681 -16.19 8.77 -19.28
CA THR A 681 -17.20 7.89 -18.71
C THR A 681 -18.46 8.70 -18.42
N PRO A 682 -19.65 8.23 -18.86
CA PRO A 682 -20.89 8.88 -18.49
C PRO A 682 -21.04 8.98 -16.97
N LEU A 683 -21.69 10.04 -16.49
CA LEU A 683 -22.01 10.16 -15.06
C LEU A 683 -22.75 8.90 -14.58
N GLU A 684 -22.46 8.42 -13.36
CA GLU A 684 -23.04 7.18 -12.83
C GLU A 684 -24.58 7.16 -12.95
N GLY A 685 -25.13 6.22 -13.71
CA GLY A 685 -26.57 6.12 -13.97
C GLY A 685 -27.12 7.06 -15.04
N SER A 686 -26.27 7.76 -15.79
CA SER A 686 -26.61 8.66 -16.89
C SER A 686 -25.97 8.24 -18.22
N ARG A 687 -26.48 8.76 -19.33
CA ARG A 687 -25.88 8.63 -20.68
C ARG A 687 -25.07 9.85 -21.10
N ILE A 688 -25.00 10.88 -20.25
CA ILE A 688 -24.31 12.14 -20.54
C ILE A 688 -22.81 11.92 -20.43
N GLN A 689 -22.09 12.25 -21.49
CA GLN A 689 -20.65 12.44 -21.41
C GLN A 689 -20.39 13.86 -20.91
N PRO A 690 -19.75 14.04 -19.74
CA PRO A 690 -19.44 15.37 -19.23
C PRO A 690 -18.53 16.09 -20.22
N THR A 691 -18.76 17.35 -20.56
CA THR A 691 -17.84 18.17 -21.39
C THR A 691 -16.69 18.73 -20.55
N VAL A 692 -15.66 19.28 -21.21
CA VAL A 692 -14.58 20.01 -20.54
C VAL A 692 -14.72 21.48 -20.83
N ARG A 693 -14.62 22.31 -19.79
CA ARG A 693 -14.60 23.76 -19.99
C ARG A 693 -13.19 24.24 -20.23
N ARG A 694 -12.96 24.88 -21.37
CA ARG A 694 -11.70 25.56 -21.68
C ARG A 694 -11.85 27.05 -21.38
N ILE A 695 -10.93 27.60 -20.58
CA ILE A 695 -10.88 29.02 -20.24
C ILE A 695 -9.47 29.55 -20.51
N ARG A 696 -9.36 30.72 -21.14
CA ARG A 696 -8.07 31.40 -21.34
C ARG A 696 -7.97 32.66 -20.49
N ILE A 697 -6.88 32.77 -19.72
CA ILE A 697 -6.60 33.91 -18.86
C ILE A 697 -5.25 34.50 -19.25
N ARG A 698 -5.22 35.81 -19.47
CA ARG A 698 -3.97 36.56 -19.55
C ARG A 698 -3.54 36.96 -18.15
N ALA A 699 -2.28 36.68 -17.82
CA ALA A 699 -1.63 37.11 -16.61
C ALA A 699 -0.29 37.75 -16.95
N GLU A 700 -0.29 39.09 -17.07
CA GLU A 700 0.83 39.88 -17.55
C GLU A 700 1.26 39.49 -18.97
N ASP A 701 2.48 39.00 -19.14
CA ASP A 701 3.03 38.51 -20.41
C ASP A 701 2.72 37.03 -20.66
N ILE A 702 2.01 36.34 -19.77
CA ILE A 702 1.78 34.90 -19.82
C ILE A 702 0.30 34.61 -20.11
N VAL A 703 0.04 33.64 -20.97
CA VAL A 703 -1.32 33.14 -21.23
C VAL A 703 -1.47 31.79 -20.57
N TRP A 704 -2.46 31.68 -19.69
CA TRP A 704 -2.88 30.45 -19.04
C TRP A 704 -4.10 29.88 -19.74
N THR A 705 -4.06 28.59 -20.08
CA THR A 705 -5.23 27.84 -20.54
C THR A 705 -5.60 26.81 -19.49
N LEU A 706 -6.85 26.87 -19.03
CA LEU A 706 -7.42 26.02 -18.01
C LEU A 706 -8.44 25.08 -18.66
N HIS A 707 -8.25 23.77 -18.47
CA HIS A 707 -9.22 22.73 -18.82
C HIS A 707 -9.82 22.20 -17.52
N LEU A 708 -11.09 22.49 -17.28
CA LEU A 708 -11.78 22.18 -16.03
C LEU A 708 -12.87 21.12 -16.30
N THR A 709 -12.74 19.96 -15.68
CA THR A 709 -13.67 18.84 -15.85
C THR A 709 -14.79 18.89 -14.79
N HIS A 710 -15.82 18.08 -14.99
CA HIS A 710 -16.95 17.97 -14.05
C HIS A 710 -16.67 17.08 -12.84
N ASP A 711 -15.65 16.24 -12.90
CA ASP A 711 -15.23 15.30 -11.85
C ASP A 711 -14.13 15.88 -10.95
N ARG A 712 -13.96 17.21 -10.96
CA ARG A 712 -13.00 17.99 -10.15
C ARG A 712 -11.54 17.84 -10.56
N ARG A 713 -11.27 17.21 -11.71
CA ARG A 713 -9.96 17.20 -12.34
C ARG A 713 -9.73 18.46 -13.18
N ALA A 714 -8.48 18.76 -13.45
CA ALA A 714 -8.14 19.91 -14.28
C ALA A 714 -6.75 19.80 -14.88
N VAL A 715 -6.52 20.57 -15.94
CA VAL A 715 -5.19 20.81 -16.51
C VAL A 715 -5.00 22.32 -16.71
N LEU A 716 -3.92 22.85 -16.18
CA LEU A 716 -3.46 24.22 -16.36
C LEU A 716 -2.21 24.19 -17.22
N THR A 717 -2.19 25.01 -18.26
CA THR A 717 -1.02 25.17 -19.12
C THR A 717 -0.68 26.64 -19.22
N SER A 718 0.60 26.98 -19.13
CA SER A 718 1.08 28.35 -19.36
C SER A 718 1.88 28.43 -20.66
N ARG A 719 1.78 29.59 -21.33
CA ARG A 719 2.55 29.92 -22.53
C ARG A 719 3.07 31.34 -22.42
N ARG A 720 4.38 31.51 -22.62
CA ARG A 720 5.00 32.82 -22.78
C ARG A 720 5.21 33.13 -24.27
N PRO A 721 4.69 34.24 -24.81
CA PRO A 721 4.95 34.69 -26.16
C PRO A 721 6.45 34.89 -26.40
N GLY A 722 7.00 34.26 -27.44
CA GLY A 722 8.41 34.42 -27.83
C GLY A 722 9.42 33.54 -27.07
N ALA A 723 8.98 32.62 -26.22
CA ALA A 723 9.84 31.60 -25.63
C ALA A 723 10.39 30.64 -26.71
N SER A 724 11.60 30.13 -26.51
CA SER A 724 12.19 29.09 -27.37
C SER A 724 11.35 27.81 -27.29
N PRO A 725 11.12 27.11 -28.41
CA PRO A 725 10.35 25.88 -28.39
C PRO A 725 11.05 24.80 -27.56
N THR A 726 10.54 24.54 -26.36
CA THR A 726 10.66 23.23 -25.71
C THR A 726 9.69 22.30 -26.41
N GLU A 727 10.07 21.05 -26.68
CA GLU A 727 9.16 20.08 -27.29
C GLU A 727 7.96 19.89 -26.36
N ALA A 728 6.78 20.32 -26.80
CA ALA A 728 5.55 20.25 -26.01
C ALA A 728 5.17 18.80 -25.63
N ALA A 729 5.75 17.81 -26.30
CA ALA A 729 5.59 16.40 -25.98
C ALA A 729 6.24 16.03 -24.64
N ASP A 730 7.40 16.60 -24.33
CA ASP A 730 8.17 16.31 -23.11
C ASP A 730 7.43 16.86 -21.89
N LEU A 731 6.98 18.12 -21.93
CA LEU A 731 6.24 18.73 -20.81
C LEU A 731 4.91 18.04 -20.46
N LEU A 732 4.38 17.17 -21.34
CA LEU A 732 3.17 16.40 -21.13
C LEU A 732 3.40 15.00 -20.56
N GLU A 733 4.66 14.59 -20.35
CA GLU A 733 5.01 13.34 -19.68
C GLU A 733 4.51 13.32 -18.23
N GLY A 734 4.03 12.18 -17.75
CA GLY A 734 3.37 12.05 -16.44
C GLY A 734 1.92 12.54 -16.37
N LEU A 735 1.41 13.25 -17.39
CA LEU A 735 0.00 13.64 -17.44
C LEU A 735 -0.89 12.41 -17.70
N PRO A 736 -2.00 12.21 -16.94
CA PRO A 736 -2.92 11.10 -17.16
C PRO A 736 -3.36 10.99 -18.61
N SER A 737 -3.36 9.76 -19.14
CA SER A 737 -3.56 9.49 -20.56
C SER A 737 -4.91 9.97 -21.10
N ASP A 738 -5.93 10.08 -20.25
CA ASP A 738 -7.24 10.60 -20.59
C ASP A 738 -7.30 12.15 -20.56
N LEU A 739 -6.46 12.80 -19.75
CA LEU A 739 -6.36 14.28 -19.71
C LEU A 739 -5.45 14.84 -20.81
N ARG A 740 -4.42 14.10 -21.23
CA ARG A 740 -3.46 14.52 -22.26
C ARG A 740 -4.09 14.98 -23.58
N PRO A 741 -5.11 14.30 -24.13
CA PRO A 741 -5.80 14.72 -25.36
C PRO A 741 -6.46 16.10 -25.28
N LEU A 742 -6.84 16.59 -24.09
CA LEU A 742 -7.46 17.91 -23.91
C LEU A 742 -6.48 19.05 -24.26
N VAL A 743 -5.20 18.83 -24.02
CA VAL A 743 -4.14 19.79 -24.37
C VAL A 743 -3.83 19.72 -25.87
N VAL A 744 -3.72 18.51 -26.43
CA VAL A 744 -3.28 18.29 -27.83
C VAL A 744 -4.35 18.63 -28.88
N ALA A 745 -5.61 18.25 -28.65
CA ALA A 745 -6.69 18.47 -29.63
C ALA A 745 -7.04 19.95 -29.84
N SER A 746 -6.66 20.79 -28.89
CA SER A 746 -7.10 22.18 -28.79
C SER A 746 -6.12 23.19 -29.44
N ASP A 747 -5.07 22.68 -30.09
CA ASP A 747 -4.04 23.38 -30.86
C ASP A 747 -4.26 23.29 -32.40
N GLY A 748 -5.19 22.46 -32.88
CA GLY A 748 -5.43 22.22 -34.32
C GLY A 748 -6.51 23.08 -35.00
N GLU A 749 -7.36 23.78 -34.24
CA GLU A 749 -8.46 24.59 -34.80
C GLU A 749 -8.47 26.00 -34.21
N ALA A 750 -7.86 26.96 -34.91
CA ALA A 750 -8.06 28.39 -34.66
C ALA A 750 -8.36 29.09 -35.99
N SER A 751 -9.64 29.35 -36.27
CA SER A 751 -10.08 30.28 -37.31
C SER A 751 -10.22 31.69 -36.75
N ASP A 752 -9.61 32.64 -37.45
CA ASP A 752 -9.83 34.10 -37.48
C ASP A 752 -9.50 34.97 -36.26
N GLY A 753 -8.53 35.87 -36.48
CA GLY A 753 -8.45 37.20 -35.87
C GLY A 753 -7.56 37.34 -34.62
N GLU A 754 -6.31 37.77 -34.80
CA GLU A 754 -5.32 38.21 -33.78
C GLU A 754 -4.87 37.21 -32.68
N ALA A 755 -5.70 36.23 -32.31
CA ALA A 755 -5.31 35.11 -31.43
C ALA A 755 -4.35 34.09 -32.10
N SER A 756 -4.16 34.19 -33.41
CA SER A 756 -3.28 33.34 -34.22
C SER A 756 -1.79 33.50 -33.93
N SER A 757 -1.33 34.58 -33.28
CA SER A 757 0.09 34.77 -32.97
C SER A 757 0.55 34.05 -31.69
N ILE A 758 -0.38 33.61 -30.84
CA ILE A 758 -0.10 32.98 -29.53
C ILE A 758 -0.31 31.46 -29.57
N ALA A 759 -1.15 30.97 -30.50
CA ALA A 759 -1.50 29.55 -30.62
C ALA A 759 -0.31 28.63 -30.98
N GLY A 760 0.81 29.18 -31.48
CA GLY A 760 2.04 28.44 -31.77
C GLY A 760 3.18 28.62 -30.75
N ALA A 761 2.95 29.31 -29.62
CA ALA A 761 3.97 29.47 -28.58
C ALA A 761 4.15 28.16 -27.78
N PRO A 762 5.39 27.79 -27.44
CA PRO A 762 5.66 26.58 -26.67
C PRO A 762 5.09 26.67 -25.25
N LEU A 763 4.78 25.51 -24.68
CA LEU A 763 4.35 25.38 -23.30
C LEU A 763 5.51 25.77 -22.36
N SER A 764 5.18 26.49 -21.30
CA SER A 764 6.13 26.91 -20.26
C SER A 764 5.92 26.16 -18.94
N ALA A 765 4.69 25.71 -18.65
CA ALA A 765 4.38 24.84 -17.51
C ALA A 765 3.08 24.07 -17.76
N VAL A 766 2.99 22.87 -17.17
CA VAL A 766 1.80 22.03 -17.15
C VAL A 766 1.55 21.55 -15.72
N PHE A 767 0.44 21.99 -15.13
CA PHE A 767 -0.05 21.45 -13.87
C PHE A 767 -1.35 20.72 -14.12
N TYR A 768 -1.58 19.64 -13.41
CA TYR A 768 -2.86 18.93 -13.46
C TYR A 768 -3.39 18.69 -12.06
N ARG A 769 -4.67 18.39 -11.97
CA ARG A 769 -5.33 18.00 -10.74
C ARG A 769 -5.97 16.66 -11.02
N ASP A 770 -5.47 15.64 -10.35
CA ASP A 770 -6.07 14.31 -10.32
C ASP A 770 -6.39 13.96 -8.87
N GLY A 771 -7.67 13.69 -8.59
CA GLY A 771 -8.19 13.59 -7.23
C GLY A 771 -8.15 14.91 -6.43
N GLY A 772 -7.45 14.90 -5.30
CA GLY A 772 -7.54 15.92 -4.24
C GLY A 772 -6.56 17.09 -4.34
N HIS A 773 -5.52 17.01 -5.18
CA HIS A 773 -4.36 17.90 -5.10
C HIS A 773 -3.88 18.34 -6.50
N TRP A 774 -3.24 19.51 -6.58
CA TRP A 774 -2.53 19.93 -7.79
C TRP A 774 -1.18 19.22 -7.89
N ARG A 775 -0.79 18.92 -9.13
CA ARG A 775 0.36 18.09 -9.49
C ARG A 775 1.11 18.71 -10.65
N ALA A 776 2.42 18.52 -10.64
CA ALA A 776 3.28 18.88 -11.74
C ALA A 776 3.57 17.66 -12.61
N THR A 777 3.89 17.88 -13.88
CA THR A 777 4.32 16.79 -14.77
C THR A 777 5.71 16.29 -14.42
N ASP A 778 6.05 15.07 -14.83
CA ASP A 778 7.30 14.40 -14.44
C ASP A 778 8.52 15.21 -14.85
N ASN A 779 8.50 15.83 -16.03
CA ASN A 779 9.60 16.68 -16.49
C ASN A 779 9.74 17.98 -15.68
N MET A 780 8.63 18.58 -15.22
CA MET A 780 8.72 19.72 -14.30
C MET A 780 9.28 19.32 -12.93
N LEU A 781 8.93 18.13 -12.46
CA LEU A 781 9.50 17.56 -11.23
C LEU A 781 10.98 17.22 -11.41
N ALA A 782 11.41 16.76 -12.59
CA ALA A 782 12.81 16.53 -12.93
C ALA A 782 13.63 17.83 -13.00
N GLU A 783 13.06 18.92 -13.52
CA GLU A 783 13.67 20.25 -13.48
C GLU A 783 13.81 20.76 -12.02
N ALA A 784 12.78 20.56 -11.20
CA ALA A 784 12.83 20.88 -9.77
C ALA A 784 13.91 20.05 -9.04
N ARG A 785 14.07 18.77 -9.39
CA ARG A 785 15.16 17.91 -8.92
C ARG A 785 16.53 18.47 -9.31
N ALA A 786 16.70 18.86 -10.57
CA ALA A 786 17.95 19.44 -11.06
C ALA A 786 18.31 20.73 -10.28
N ALA A 787 17.33 21.60 -10.05
CA ALA A 787 17.51 22.79 -9.22
C ALA A 787 17.92 22.44 -7.77
N GLY A 788 17.29 21.42 -7.17
CA GLY A 788 17.65 20.91 -5.85
C GLY A 788 19.10 20.41 -5.77
N ARG A 789 19.57 19.69 -6.80
CA ARG A 789 20.97 19.22 -6.89
C ARG A 789 21.98 20.37 -6.99
N GLU A 790 21.57 21.49 -7.56
CA GLU A 790 22.37 22.72 -7.62
C GLU A 790 22.30 23.56 -6.32
N GLY A 791 21.58 23.09 -5.29
CA GLY A 791 21.41 23.80 -4.02
C GLY A 791 20.40 24.95 -4.08
N ARG A 792 19.55 25.01 -5.11
CA ARG A 792 18.42 25.95 -5.20
C ARG A 792 17.16 25.30 -4.63
N ASP A 793 16.19 26.11 -4.17
CA ASP A 793 14.91 25.59 -3.68
C ASP A 793 14.09 24.98 -4.85
N PRO A 794 13.77 23.67 -4.82
CA PRO A 794 12.95 23.03 -5.83
C PRO A 794 11.58 23.70 -6.03
N LEU A 795 11.00 24.30 -4.98
CA LEU A 795 9.72 25.02 -5.08
C LEU A 795 9.85 26.33 -5.86
N GLU A 796 10.99 27.02 -5.75
CA GLU A 796 11.24 28.23 -6.53
C GLU A 796 11.38 27.91 -8.02
N ALA A 797 11.99 26.77 -8.37
CA ALA A 797 12.04 26.29 -9.74
C ALA A 797 10.65 25.90 -10.25
N LEU A 798 9.93 25.08 -9.48
CA LEU A 798 8.62 24.55 -9.86
C LEU A 798 7.53 25.63 -9.99
N TYR A 799 7.52 26.60 -9.06
CA TYR A 799 6.54 27.69 -9.02
C TYR A 799 7.15 29.04 -9.46
N SER A 800 8.12 28.99 -10.36
CA SER A 800 8.87 30.16 -10.81
C SER A 800 8.02 31.21 -11.52
N ALA A 801 8.57 32.43 -11.63
CA ALA A 801 8.01 33.49 -12.48
C ALA A 801 8.09 33.16 -13.98
N GLU A 802 8.92 32.17 -14.36
CA GLU A 802 9.01 31.64 -15.71
C GLU A 802 7.86 30.69 -16.03
N ALA A 803 7.52 29.79 -15.10
CA ALA A 803 6.30 28.99 -15.16
C ALA A 803 5.02 29.86 -15.11
N GLY A 804 5.11 31.06 -14.55
CA GLY A 804 4.03 32.06 -14.50
C GLY A 804 3.09 31.94 -13.31
N VAL A 805 3.45 31.11 -12.31
CA VAL A 805 2.62 30.79 -11.16
C VAL A 805 2.35 32.02 -10.26
N PRO A 806 3.34 32.89 -9.96
CA PRO A 806 3.09 34.12 -9.19
C PRO A 806 2.12 35.08 -9.89
N GLN A 807 2.17 35.16 -11.22
CA GLN A 807 1.28 35.97 -12.05
C GLN A 807 -0.16 35.40 -11.99
N LEU A 808 -0.30 34.08 -12.16
CA LEU A 808 -1.59 33.39 -12.08
C LEU A 808 -2.26 33.60 -10.71
N ARG A 809 -1.52 33.37 -9.62
CA ARG A 809 -2.02 33.54 -8.24
C ARG A 809 -2.52 34.97 -7.98
N ARG A 810 -1.85 35.98 -8.54
CA ARG A 810 -2.24 37.40 -8.44
C ARG A 810 -3.50 37.70 -9.22
N VAL A 811 -3.59 37.25 -10.48
CA VAL A 811 -4.77 37.47 -11.35
C VAL A 811 -6.00 36.77 -10.79
N LEU A 812 -5.87 35.54 -10.30
CA LEU A 812 -6.99 34.85 -9.67
C LEU A 812 -7.44 35.51 -8.34
N GLY A 813 -6.71 36.49 -7.82
CA GLY A 813 -7.10 37.26 -6.63
C GLY A 813 -7.19 36.39 -5.38
N ARG A 814 -6.22 35.50 -5.16
CA ARG A 814 -6.20 34.55 -4.02
C ARG A 814 -6.50 35.27 -2.70
N GLY A 815 -7.55 34.82 -2.00
CA GLY A 815 -7.96 35.37 -0.70
C GLY A 815 -8.65 36.75 -0.76
N GLN A 816 -8.93 37.28 -1.95
CA GLN A 816 -9.64 38.54 -2.15
C GLN A 816 -11.04 38.31 -2.73
N GLN A 817 -11.98 39.19 -2.38
CA GLN A 817 -13.31 39.23 -2.99
C GLN A 817 -13.23 39.85 -4.39
N MET A 818 -13.76 39.15 -5.39
CA MET A 818 -13.90 39.70 -6.75
C MET A 818 -15.09 40.66 -6.79
N SER A 819 -14.82 41.94 -6.52
CA SER A 819 -15.81 43.02 -6.59
C SER A 819 -15.61 43.85 -7.86
N PRO A 820 -16.64 44.59 -8.34
CA PRO A 820 -16.48 45.52 -9.45
C PRO A 820 -15.33 46.52 -9.22
N ARG A 821 -15.12 46.93 -7.97
CA ARG A 821 -14.03 47.82 -7.57
C ARG A 821 -12.66 47.17 -7.72
N THR A 822 -12.51 45.92 -7.32
CA THR A 822 -11.24 45.16 -7.44
C THR A 822 -10.88 44.96 -8.91
N LEU A 823 -11.87 44.56 -9.72
CA LEU A 823 -11.69 44.24 -11.14
C LEU A 823 -11.43 45.47 -12.02
N SER A 824 -11.93 46.65 -11.63
CA SER A 824 -11.71 47.93 -12.32
C SER A 824 -10.53 48.75 -11.77
N GLU A 825 -9.80 48.24 -10.77
CA GLU A 825 -8.62 48.91 -10.26
C GLU A 825 -7.54 48.96 -11.35
N ALA A 826 -7.03 50.15 -11.67
CA ALA A 826 -6.11 50.38 -12.79
C ALA A 826 -4.92 49.40 -12.81
N GLY A 827 -4.30 49.15 -11.66
CA GLY A 827 -3.19 48.20 -11.56
C GLY A 827 -3.59 46.74 -11.81
N TYR A 828 -4.78 46.30 -11.37
CA TYR A 828 -5.28 44.96 -11.64
C TYR A 828 -5.68 44.81 -13.12
N ALA A 829 -6.38 45.81 -13.66
CA ALA A 829 -6.88 45.81 -15.03
C ALA A 829 -5.73 45.82 -16.06
N GLU A 830 -4.70 46.65 -15.84
CA GLU A 830 -3.51 46.68 -16.68
C GLU A 830 -2.77 45.33 -16.68
N ARG A 831 -2.60 44.69 -15.52
CA ARG A 831 -1.90 43.40 -15.42
C ARG A 831 -2.69 42.21 -15.99
N THR A 832 -4.01 42.22 -15.85
CA THR A 832 -4.88 41.09 -16.22
C THR A 832 -5.39 41.21 -17.66
N PHE A 833 -5.78 42.42 -18.07
CA PHE A 833 -6.42 42.67 -19.37
C PHE A 833 -5.54 43.52 -20.29
N GLY A 834 -4.57 44.29 -19.77
CA GLY A 834 -3.77 45.21 -20.59
C GLY A 834 -4.54 46.44 -21.10
N VAL A 835 -5.77 46.63 -20.63
CA VAL A 835 -6.66 47.74 -20.97
C VAL A 835 -7.42 48.20 -19.72
N GLU A 836 -7.89 49.44 -19.72
CA GLU A 836 -8.74 49.94 -18.64
C GLU A 836 -10.11 49.23 -18.64
N VAL A 837 -10.60 48.92 -17.45
CA VAL A 837 -11.91 48.30 -17.22
C VAL A 837 -12.77 49.24 -16.40
N THR A 838 -13.99 49.49 -16.87
CA THR A 838 -14.97 50.31 -16.12
C THR A 838 -15.69 49.47 -15.03
N PRO A 839 -16.13 50.09 -13.93
CA PRO A 839 -16.95 49.41 -12.92
C PRO A 839 -18.23 48.77 -13.50
N ASP A 840 -18.81 49.37 -14.53
CA ASP A 840 -20.03 48.87 -15.18
C ASP A 840 -19.75 47.60 -16.01
N GLN A 841 -18.62 47.55 -16.73
CA GLN A 841 -18.16 46.33 -17.41
C GLN A 841 -17.87 45.21 -16.39
N ALA A 842 -17.22 45.54 -15.27
CA ALA A 842 -16.93 44.58 -14.22
C ALA A 842 -18.21 44.05 -13.55
N LEU A 843 -19.20 44.92 -13.31
CA LEU A 843 -20.51 44.53 -12.79
C LEU A 843 -21.25 43.62 -13.79
N ALA A 844 -21.28 43.99 -15.07
CA ALA A 844 -21.94 43.19 -16.10
C ALA A 844 -21.32 41.78 -16.23
N ALA A 845 -19.98 41.66 -16.17
CA ALA A 845 -19.30 40.36 -16.17
C ALA A 845 -19.66 39.51 -14.94
N LEU A 846 -19.68 40.12 -13.75
CA LEU A 846 -20.06 39.45 -12.50
C LEU A 846 -21.52 38.99 -12.50
N GLU A 847 -22.44 39.84 -12.95
CA GLU A 847 -23.88 39.52 -13.04
C GLU A 847 -24.17 38.41 -14.05
N HIS A 848 -23.42 38.37 -15.16
CA HIS A 848 -23.59 37.33 -16.16
C HIS A 848 -23.18 35.94 -15.64
N VAL A 849 -22.09 35.86 -14.86
CA VAL A 849 -21.68 34.59 -14.22
C VAL A 849 -22.60 34.26 -13.03
N SER A 850 -23.05 35.28 -12.30
CA SER A 850 -23.85 35.15 -11.08
C SER A 850 -25.37 35.15 -11.36
N ALA A 851 -25.79 34.79 -12.58
CA ALA A 851 -27.19 34.82 -12.99
C ALA A 851 -28.09 34.11 -11.95
N PRO A 852 -29.34 34.56 -11.75
CA PRO A 852 -30.22 34.04 -10.70
C PRO A 852 -30.31 32.51 -10.74
N LEU A 853 -30.36 31.86 -9.58
CA LEU A 853 -30.42 30.39 -9.45
C LEU A 853 -31.45 29.73 -10.39
N THR A 854 -32.58 30.41 -10.64
CA THR A 854 -33.60 29.95 -11.60
C THR A 854 -33.06 29.78 -13.03
N GLN A 855 -32.19 30.67 -13.48
CA GLN A 855 -31.55 30.60 -14.81
C GLN A 855 -30.48 29.50 -14.86
N ALA A 856 -29.72 29.29 -13.79
CA ALA A 856 -28.76 28.18 -13.67
C ALA A 856 -29.46 26.79 -13.67
N LEU A 857 -30.65 26.71 -13.06
CA LEU A 857 -31.47 25.49 -13.07
C LEU A 857 -32.14 25.21 -14.41
N THR A 858 -32.31 26.21 -15.27
CA THR A 858 -32.80 26.05 -16.66
C THR A 858 -31.67 26.10 -17.70
N GLY A 859 -30.43 26.34 -17.29
CA GLY A 859 -29.25 26.44 -18.16
C GLY A 859 -28.46 25.13 -18.26
N THR A 860 -27.22 25.19 -18.74
CA THR A 860 -26.35 24.00 -18.87
C THR A 860 -25.94 23.46 -17.49
N LEU A 861 -25.43 22.22 -17.42
CA LEU A 861 -24.78 21.70 -16.21
C LEU A 861 -23.64 22.64 -15.76
N HIS A 862 -22.92 23.23 -16.70
CA HIS A 862 -21.87 24.21 -16.45
C HIS A 862 -22.37 25.49 -15.77
N ASP A 863 -23.56 26.00 -16.11
CA ASP A 863 -24.17 27.16 -15.45
C ASP A 863 -24.64 26.84 -14.03
N LEU A 864 -25.13 25.62 -13.81
CA LEU A 864 -25.42 25.13 -12.46
C LEU A 864 -24.15 25.09 -11.58
N LEU A 865 -23.04 24.57 -12.11
CA LEU A 865 -21.77 24.48 -11.38
C LEU A 865 -21.22 25.84 -10.94
N ASP A 866 -21.35 26.86 -11.79
CA ASP A 866 -20.85 28.20 -11.49
C ASP A 866 -21.71 28.91 -10.42
N ALA A 867 -23.01 28.57 -10.35
CA ALA A 867 -23.91 29.08 -9.31
C ALA A 867 -23.69 28.41 -7.93
N ILE A 868 -23.21 27.16 -7.91
CA ILE A 868 -23.04 26.38 -6.68
C ILE A 868 -22.00 26.97 -5.72
N VAL A 869 -20.97 27.65 -6.25
CA VAL A 869 -19.90 28.31 -5.47
C VAL A 869 -20.43 29.36 -4.50
N GLN A 870 -21.61 29.93 -4.78
CA GLN A 870 -22.22 30.97 -3.94
C GLN A 870 -22.91 30.42 -2.68
N PHE A 871 -22.92 29.10 -2.48
CA PHE A 871 -23.62 28.46 -1.37
C PHE A 871 -22.66 27.65 -0.48
N ASP A 872 -22.46 28.10 0.76
CA ASP A 872 -21.56 27.48 1.77
C ASP A 872 -22.11 26.20 2.44
N SER A 873 -23.23 25.62 1.98
CA SER A 873 -24.02 24.60 2.73
C SER A 873 -24.55 23.45 1.85
N PRO A 874 -24.96 22.27 2.41
CA PRO A 874 -25.18 21.06 1.63
C PRO A 874 -26.30 21.30 0.62
N HIS A 875 -26.06 20.81 -0.60
CA HIS A 875 -26.79 21.13 -1.83
C HIS A 875 -28.26 20.68 -1.87
N ARG A 876 -28.95 20.54 -0.73
CA ARG A 876 -30.32 20.05 -0.60
C ARG A 876 -31.34 20.98 -1.26
N TYR A 877 -31.22 22.29 -1.09
CA TYR A 877 -32.10 23.27 -1.75
C TYR A 877 -31.92 23.23 -3.28
N LEU A 878 -30.67 23.11 -3.72
CA LEU A 878 -30.31 22.94 -5.13
C LEU A 878 -30.84 21.62 -5.70
N LEU A 879 -30.78 20.54 -4.91
CA LEU A 879 -31.31 19.23 -5.27
C LEU A 879 -32.83 19.29 -5.44
N ASP A 880 -33.59 19.92 -4.53
CA ASP A 880 -35.03 20.07 -4.71
C ASP A 880 -35.39 20.89 -5.96
N ALA A 881 -34.60 21.91 -6.25
CA ALA A 881 -34.81 22.73 -7.44
C ALA A 881 -34.44 21.98 -8.74
N ALA A 882 -33.40 21.15 -8.72
CA ALA A 882 -33.07 20.23 -9.81
C ALA A 882 -34.18 19.20 -10.03
N LEU A 883 -34.74 18.62 -8.95
CA LEU A 883 -35.85 17.64 -9.02
C LEU A 883 -37.15 18.27 -9.56
N ASP A 884 -37.36 19.58 -9.38
CA ASP A 884 -38.52 20.33 -9.88
C ASP A 884 -38.33 20.85 -11.32
N THR A 885 -37.18 20.59 -11.94
CA THR A 885 -36.87 21.03 -13.31
C THR A 885 -37.81 20.37 -14.33
N LEU A 886 -38.41 21.17 -15.22
CA LEU A 886 -39.44 20.72 -16.16
C LEU A 886 -38.87 19.91 -17.33
N ASP A 887 -37.64 20.15 -17.75
CA ASP A 887 -37.00 19.31 -18.74
C ASP A 887 -36.60 17.96 -18.10
N PRO A 888 -37.13 16.82 -18.59
CA PRO A 888 -36.85 15.52 -17.98
C PRO A 888 -35.39 15.11 -18.06
N GLN A 889 -34.69 15.50 -19.12
CA GLN A 889 -33.28 15.22 -19.27
C GLN A 889 -32.50 16.03 -18.23
N ASP A 890 -32.56 17.36 -18.25
CA ASP A 890 -31.87 18.28 -17.34
C ASP A 890 -32.10 17.93 -15.86
N ARG A 891 -33.35 17.61 -15.50
CA ARG A 891 -33.71 17.17 -14.15
C ARG A 891 -32.86 15.99 -13.70
N ARG A 892 -32.77 14.95 -14.53
CA ARG A 892 -32.01 13.73 -14.22
C ARG A 892 -30.52 14.05 -14.11
N GLU A 893 -30.00 14.83 -15.05
CA GLU A 893 -28.57 15.20 -15.12
C GLU A 893 -28.13 15.90 -13.84
N LYS A 894 -28.82 17.00 -13.49
CA LYS A 894 -28.49 17.86 -12.36
C LYS A 894 -28.71 17.15 -11.03
N SER A 895 -29.78 16.36 -10.91
CA SER A 895 -30.10 15.64 -9.66
C SER A 895 -29.11 14.53 -9.36
N LEU A 896 -28.70 13.72 -10.35
CA LEU A 896 -27.72 12.66 -10.17
C LEU A 896 -26.35 13.23 -9.82
N TRP A 897 -25.92 14.28 -10.52
CA TRP A 897 -24.64 14.93 -10.25
C TRP A 897 -24.58 15.54 -8.84
N LEU A 898 -25.65 16.23 -8.39
CA LEU A 898 -25.74 16.79 -7.04
C LEU A 898 -25.67 15.70 -5.97
N LEU A 899 -26.37 14.57 -6.16
CA LEU A 899 -26.33 13.43 -5.23
C LEU A 899 -24.95 12.78 -5.15
N ALA A 900 -24.22 12.70 -6.27
CA ALA A 900 -22.84 12.20 -6.28
C ALA A 900 -21.85 13.17 -5.60
N ASN A 901 -22.16 14.47 -5.59
CA ASN A 901 -21.29 15.53 -5.05
C ASN A 901 -21.66 15.97 -3.62
N GLY A 902 -22.30 15.11 -2.82
CA GLY A 902 -22.52 15.36 -1.40
C GLY A 902 -23.81 16.11 -1.06
N ALA A 903 -24.75 16.26 -2.00
CA ALA A 903 -26.11 16.68 -1.65
C ALA A 903 -26.77 15.61 -0.77
N THR A 904 -27.02 15.91 0.49
CA THR A 904 -27.70 15.00 1.42
C THR A 904 -29.22 15.04 1.21
N PRO A 905 -29.88 13.95 0.76
CA PRO A 905 -31.33 13.92 0.62
C PRO A 905 -32.05 13.54 1.92
N THR A 906 -31.29 13.28 2.99
CA THR A 906 -31.77 12.92 4.34
C THR A 906 -32.37 14.12 5.08
N THR A 907 -31.90 15.34 4.80
CA THR A 907 -32.39 16.56 5.44
C THR A 907 -33.65 17.06 4.74
N GLN A 908 -34.77 17.08 5.45
CA GLN A 908 -36.03 17.62 4.92
C GLN A 908 -36.12 19.14 5.16
N LEU A 909 -36.09 19.95 4.10
CA LEU A 909 -36.16 21.43 4.19
C LEU A 909 -37.61 22.00 4.13
N ALA A 910 -38.60 21.20 3.70
CA ALA A 910 -39.99 21.65 3.49
C ALA A 910 -41.02 20.56 3.87
N ALA A 911 -42.33 20.80 3.66
CA ALA A 911 -43.39 19.80 3.89
C ALA A 911 -43.33 18.56 2.97
N ARG A 912 -42.41 18.54 1.99
CA ARG A 912 -42.19 17.44 1.04
C ARG A 912 -40.77 16.86 1.21
N THR A 913 -40.66 15.54 1.10
CA THR A 913 -39.38 14.82 0.95
C THR A 913 -38.84 15.01 -0.47
N PRO A 914 -37.54 14.78 -0.73
CA PRO A 914 -37.00 14.83 -2.10
C PRO A 914 -37.78 13.96 -3.08
N VAL A 915 -38.20 12.77 -2.60
CA VAL A 915 -39.05 11.84 -3.35
C VAL A 915 -40.37 12.51 -3.74
N ASN A 916 -41.04 13.19 -2.81
CA ASN A 916 -42.30 13.90 -3.08
C ASN A 916 -42.14 15.12 -4.00
N VAL A 917 -40.95 15.73 -4.04
CA VAL A 917 -40.60 16.79 -5.00
C VAL A 917 -40.48 16.21 -6.41
N LEU A 918 -39.67 15.16 -6.60
CA LEU A 918 -39.53 14.46 -7.88
C LEU A 918 -40.87 13.97 -8.41
N LEU A 919 -41.63 13.24 -7.57
CA LEU A 919 -42.96 12.73 -7.93
C LEU A 919 -44.00 13.84 -8.10
N GLY A 920 -43.69 15.06 -7.65
CA GLY A 920 -44.45 16.29 -7.80
C GLY A 920 -44.24 16.99 -9.14
N ASN A 921 -43.21 16.60 -9.89
CA ASN A 921 -42.88 17.21 -11.17
C ASN A 921 -43.93 16.90 -12.26
N PRO A 922 -44.46 17.90 -12.99
CA PRO A 922 -45.48 17.69 -14.04
C PRO A 922 -44.98 16.84 -15.22
N THR A 923 -43.69 16.83 -15.51
CA THR A 923 -43.07 16.11 -16.64
C THR A 923 -42.34 14.83 -16.20
N LEU A 924 -42.71 14.28 -15.04
CA LEU A 924 -42.21 13.00 -14.54
C LEU A 924 -42.45 11.88 -15.58
N ASP A 925 -41.44 11.07 -15.87
CA ASP A 925 -41.53 9.92 -16.77
C ASP A 925 -40.87 8.66 -16.16
N GLY A 926 -40.92 7.52 -16.87
CA GLY A 926 -40.32 6.27 -16.41
C GLY A 926 -38.79 6.30 -16.27
N GLY A 927 -38.12 7.21 -16.97
CA GLY A 927 -36.67 7.41 -16.90
C GLY A 927 -36.20 8.01 -15.58
N ASP A 928 -37.06 8.71 -14.83
CA ASP A 928 -36.74 9.27 -13.51
C ASP A 928 -36.53 8.20 -12.42
N ALA A 929 -36.80 6.93 -12.73
CA ALA A 929 -36.56 5.81 -11.81
C ALA A 929 -35.11 5.72 -11.34
N VAL A 930 -34.13 6.16 -12.16
CA VAL A 930 -32.71 6.17 -11.77
C VAL A 930 -32.43 7.17 -10.65
N VAL A 931 -32.99 8.38 -10.76
CA VAL A 931 -32.88 9.44 -9.74
C VAL A 931 -33.56 8.97 -8.45
N LEU A 932 -34.75 8.37 -8.58
CA LEU A 932 -35.51 7.85 -7.46
C LEU A 932 -34.77 6.75 -6.69
N ARG A 933 -34.11 5.82 -7.39
CA ARG A 933 -33.26 4.79 -6.74
C ARG A 933 -32.09 5.42 -6.00
N ARG A 934 -31.39 6.38 -6.62
CA ARG A 934 -30.24 7.04 -5.98
C ARG A 934 -30.66 7.82 -4.74
N LEU A 935 -31.76 8.58 -4.81
CA LEU A 935 -32.33 9.26 -3.64
C LEU A 935 -32.55 8.29 -2.47
N ILE A 936 -33.19 7.14 -2.73
CA ILE A 936 -33.49 6.13 -1.70
C ILE A 936 -32.20 5.50 -1.13
N ALA A 937 -31.24 5.16 -2.00
CA ALA A 937 -29.95 4.61 -1.60
C ALA A 937 -29.16 5.58 -0.71
N THR A 938 -29.18 6.87 -1.04
CA THR A 938 -28.51 7.94 -0.28
C THR A 938 -29.34 8.40 0.95
N GLY A 939 -30.39 7.65 1.33
CA GLY A 939 -31.08 7.87 2.60
C GLY A 939 -32.34 8.75 2.55
N ALA A 940 -32.86 9.10 1.38
CA ALA A 940 -34.11 9.86 1.27
C ALA A 940 -35.29 9.13 1.93
N ASP A 941 -36.10 9.86 2.71
CA ASP A 941 -37.32 9.33 3.31
C ASP A 941 -38.39 9.07 2.23
N THR A 942 -38.89 7.84 2.18
CA THR A 942 -40.01 7.38 1.34
C THR A 942 -41.37 7.54 2.02
N GLY A 943 -41.40 8.15 3.20
CA GLY A 943 -42.62 8.48 3.94
C GLY A 943 -43.30 9.77 3.46
N PRO A 944 -44.45 10.12 4.06
CA PRO A 944 -45.21 11.33 3.70
C PRO A 944 -44.50 12.66 4.08
N GLY A 945 -43.35 12.61 4.77
CA GLY A 945 -42.59 13.76 5.26
C GLY A 945 -42.99 14.25 6.66
N LEU A 946 -42.33 15.31 7.16
CA LEU A 946 -42.48 15.93 8.49
C LEU A 946 -43.92 16.20 8.98
N LEU A 947 -44.93 16.28 8.09
CA LEU A 947 -46.34 16.45 8.47
C LEU A 947 -47.10 15.13 8.77
N GLY A 948 -46.39 13.99 8.85
CA GLY A 948 -46.97 12.70 9.20
C GLY A 948 -48.08 12.25 8.24
N SER A 949 -49.16 11.64 8.76
CA SER A 949 -50.30 11.12 7.97
C SER A 949 -51.08 12.16 7.14
N ARG A 950 -50.70 13.44 7.20
CA ARG A 950 -51.19 14.53 6.34
C ARG A 950 -50.27 14.88 5.16
N GLY A 951 -49.04 14.36 5.13
CA GLY A 951 -48.15 14.50 3.99
C GLY A 951 -48.56 13.61 2.81
N THR A 952 -48.02 13.89 1.62
CA THR A 952 -48.41 13.13 0.41
C THR A 952 -47.63 11.82 0.38
N ASP A 953 -48.34 10.69 0.41
CA ASP A 953 -47.73 9.36 0.24
C ASP A 953 -47.18 9.21 -1.19
N PRO A 954 -45.88 8.91 -1.39
CA PRO A 954 -45.27 8.74 -2.71
C PRO A 954 -46.03 7.77 -3.63
N PHE A 955 -46.55 6.66 -3.08
CA PHE A 955 -47.34 5.70 -3.85
C PHE A 955 -48.69 6.29 -4.29
N ALA A 956 -49.36 7.05 -3.41
CA ALA A 956 -50.58 7.77 -3.75
C ALA A 956 -50.32 8.91 -4.75
N GLN A 957 -49.14 9.53 -4.75
CA GLN A 957 -48.76 10.59 -5.68
C GLN A 957 -48.54 10.05 -7.09
N LEU A 958 -47.78 8.96 -7.24
CA LEU A 958 -47.56 8.28 -8.53
C LEU A 958 -48.87 7.75 -9.14
N THR A 959 -49.75 7.20 -8.32
CA THR A 959 -51.00 6.57 -8.80
C THR A 959 -52.09 7.56 -9.17
N ARG A 960 -51.89 8.85 -8.85
CA ARG A 960 -52.69 9.97 -9.35
C ARG A 960 -52.14 10.54 -10.65
N ARG A 961 -50.96 10.13 -11.11
CA ARG A 961 -50.38 10.55 -12.39
C ARG A 961 -51.01 9.80 -13.55
N ASN A 962 -51.10 10.49 -14.67
CA ASN A 962 -51.53 9.93 -15.94
C ASN A 962 -50.31 9.42 -16.73
N LEU A 963 -49.63 8.41 -16.20
CA LEU A 963 -48.48 7.75 -16.84
C LEU A 963 -48.89 6.42 -17.47
N ALA A 964 -48.22 6.04 -18.56
CA ALA A 964 -48.40 4.73 -19.17
C ALA A 964 -47.85 3.61 -18.25
N GLU A 965 -48.25 2.36 -18.47
CA GLU A 965 -47.90 1.24 -17.58
C GLU A 965 -46.39 0.94 -17.59
N ASP A 966 -45.77 1.08 -18.76
CA ASP A 966 -44.34 0.95 -19.01
C ASP A 966 -43.51 2.07 -18.38
N GLU A 967 -44.07 3.27 -18.21
CA GLU A 967 -43.45 4.39 -17.48
C GLU A 967 -43.66 4.28 -15.97
N LEU A 968 -44.82 3.79 -15.53
CA LEU A 968 -45.20 3.69 -14.12
C LEU A 968 -44.47 2.56 -13.40
N ARG A 969 -44.30 1.40 -14.06
CA ARG A 969 -43.65 0.21 -13.50
C ARG A 969 -42.24 0.46 -12.94
N PRO A 970 -41.28 1.07 -13.68
CA PRO A 970 -39.92 1.28 -13.17
C PRO A 970 -39.88 2.22 -11.94
N LEU A 971 -40.80 3.18 -11.85
CA LEU A 971 -40.92 4.09 -10.70
C LEU A 971 -41.46 3.37 -9.45
N LEU A 972 -42.45 2.50 -9.62
CA LEU A 972 -43.00 1.67 -8.53
C LEU A 972 -41.99 0.64 -8.02
N GLU A 973 -41.23 0.01 -8.91
CA GLU A 973 -40.15 -0.92 -8.56
C GLU A 973 -39.04 -0.23 -7.77
N ALA A 974 -38.67 1.00 -8.15
CA ALA A 974 -37.67 1.80 -7.43
C ALA A 974 -38.11 2.09 -5.98
N LEU A 975 -39.38 2.42 -5.74
CA LEU A 975 -39.91 2.65 -4.39
C LEU A 975 -40.03 1.37 -3.55
N GLY A 976 -40.22 0.21 -4.17
CA GLY A 976 -40.48 -1.06 -3.48
C GLY A 976 -39.25 -1.70 -2.81
N ARG A 977 -38.02 -1.36 -3.21
CA ARG A 977 -36.80 -2.09 -2.83
C ARG A 977 -36.31 -1.89 -1.39
N ARG A 978 -36.79 -0.89 -0.62
CA ARG A 978 -36.34 -0.64 0.78
C ARG A 978 -37.36 -1.03 1.86
N ALA A 979 -38.49 -1.63 1.52
CA ALA A 979 -39.47 -2.11 2.52
C ALA A 979 -38.98 -3.32 3.37
N GLY A 980 -37.70 -3.70 3.26
CA GLY A 980 -37.09 -4.89 3.89
C GLY A 980 -36.19 -4.65 5.11
N THR A 981 -35.91 -3.41 5.54
CA THR A 981 -35.12 -3.16 6.78
C THR A 981 -36.00 -2.62 7.92
N PRO A 982 -35.86 -3.13 9.16
CA PRO A 982 -36.82 -2.88 10.22
C PRO A 982 -36.54 -1.54 10.92
N HIS A 983 -37.45 -0.57 10.75
CA HIS A 983 -37.61 0.51 11.70
C HIS A 983 -39.01 0.51 12.31
N ARG A 984 -38.99 0.67 13.63
CA ARG A 984 -40.04 0.49 14.66
C ARG A 984 -41.49 0.74 14.22
N ARG A 985 -42.31 -0.30 14.46
CA ARG A 985 -43.77 -0.31 14.75
C ARG A 985 -44.65 0.54 13.82
N GLY A 986 -45.26 -0.11 12.82
CA GLY A 986 -46.49 0.40 12.22
C GLY A 986 -46.88 -0.16 10.85
N THR A 987 -47.68 -1.24 10.84
CA THR A 987 -48.56 -1.73 9.76
C THR A 987 -47.95 -2.46 8.55
N GLY A 988 -48.16 -3.78 8.52
CA GLY A 988 -47.97 -4.62 7.33
C GLY A 988 -49.01 -4.32 6.23
N ARG A 989 -48.76 -3.28 5.41
CA ARG A 989 -49.62 -2.86 4.29
C ARG A 989 -48.92 -2.74 2.92
N GLY A 990 -47.61 -2.96 2.80
CA GLY A 990 -46.86 -2.72 1.56
C GLY A 990 -47.24 -3.63 0.37
N LEU A 991 -47.12 -4.95 0.55
CA LEU A 991 -47.36 -5.92 -0.54
C LEU A 991 -48.85 -6.09 -0.91
N ALA A 992 -49.75 -5.99 0.07
CA ALA A 992 -51.20 -5.99 -0.18
C ALA A 992 -51.69 -4.67 -0.80
N GLY A 993 -50.97 -3.56 -0.60
CA GLY A 993 -51.22 -2.26 -1.21
C GLY A 993 -50.91 -2.25 -2.70
N LEU A 994 -49.78 -2.85 -3.12
CA LEU A 994 -49.37 -2.96 -4.52
C LEU A 994 -50.34 -3.81 -5.36
N ARG A 995 -50.85 -4.94 -4.83
CA ARG A 995 -51.89 -5.75 -5.50
C ARG A 995 -53.22 -4.99 -5.65
N ARG A 996 -53.68 -4.31 -4.59
CA ARG A 996 -54.93 -3.51 -4.63
C ARG A 996 -54.80 -2.26 -5.51
N LEU A 997 -53.59 -1.73 -5.69
CA LEU A 997 -53.32 -0.62 -6.61
C LEU A 997 -53.33 -1.06 -8.07
N GLY A 998 -52.75 -2.22 -8.38
CA GLY A 998 -52.87 -2.84 -9.72
C GLY A 998 -54.31 -3.24 -10.09
N GLU A 999 -55.15 -3.53 -9.10
CA GLU A 999 -56.60 -3.76 -9.28
C GLU A 999 -57.40 -2.46 -9.46
N ARG A 1000 -57.10 -1.40 -8.69
CA ARG A 1000 -57.74 -0.08 -8.85
C ARG A 1000 -57.35 0.64 -10.14
N TRP A 1001 -56.13 0.45 -10.62
CA TRP A 1001 -55.66 1.00 -11.89
C TRP A 1001 -56.35 0.32 -13.07
N ARG A 1002 -56.50 -1.02 -13.03
CA ARG A 1002 -57.35 -1.76 -13.99
C ARG A 1002 -58.81 -1.31 -13.96
N ALA A 1003 -59.38 -1.04 -12.79
CA ALA A 1003 -60.77 -0.59 -12.65
C ALA A 1003 -61.02 0.85 -13.17
N ARG A 1004 -60.01 1.72 -13.26
CA ARG A 1004 -60.14 3.10 -13.80
C ARG A 1004 -60.09 3.19 -15.33
N ARG A 1005 -59.61 2.15 -16.03
CA ARG A 1005 -59.50 2.12 -17.50
C ARG A 1005 -60.70 1.43 -18.17
N THR A 1006 -61.48 0.68 -17.40
CA THR A 1006 -62.70 -0.02 -17.85
C THR A 1006 -63.99 0.73 -17.47
N GLY A 1007 -63.90 2.00 -17.07
CA GLY A 1007 -65.02 2.86 -16.67
C GLY A 1007 -65.15 4.06 -17.58
#